data_AF-A0A953X8E2-F1
#
_entry.id   AF-A0A953X8E2-F1
#
_cell.length_a   1.000
_cell.length_b   1.000
_cell.length_c   1.000
_cell.angle_alpha   90.00
_cell.angle_beta   90.00
_cell.angle_gamma   90.00
#
_symmetry.space_group_name_H-M   'P 1'
#
loop_
_entity.id
_entity.type
_entity.pdbx_description
1 polymer ?
#
loop_
_entity_poly.entity_id
_entity_poly.type
_entity_poly.pdbx_seq_one_letter_code
_entity_poly.pdbx_strand_id
1 'polypeptide(L)'
;PGTTAGGYDAGTLLYNLLAWRRTSDGAWGGLTTQRQFTVQGAYPAPTVIAPLPDITLTQDDPDPVLDGAAVFYATSDYQGSTFSVTGSGASINSSTGALTIDTASTLTNEAIEVTATNAAGSDSDTFLLTVTAAPGSEPFPATIAANQWTTNEERDLAPEGRSYLLINSSVAETYDPAKFELLWAPTAFAYPPGKPEWGVAQTPGVAYRTNSESPVGTVIYSTLFWRRIVGGETQLAAAVKSWTVQGLNVQPPSGQLPVLSDATMNKVLASGKYSTKATSGRSVNRVPANHGPTPIMLALRVMAGSAASNVVTRLNDQIAWSLIGDKCLIANSGYGGQYDQHHAGMFSLVKNIPSVWNGLTSTQKNKIDVLMKAYVIAMAWACSDKNANWPSQTLSHYDIRGGDTYKRTWAPNFRVPMIGGLLTAIPYFGSAEAVQSYLDGLTTSDISALKTAFTNYGLSNPKGIWDRMGSVSAAPTHSELVNAVKNFRYYGKALTTANTMSFITGESNILWNRTFSPGYSNSRTFEPNDGLNVAGGWYGVYYDGTICGIILNRSNLPAWYGETGMANELDTTDGGAKCNGNNKAARAAMSYSVDGARAELMYLAVLGATGFISSESTGMSTVMTRVFNGWRDLQDRTDRGFKSTSKGQCSSGGRETWDGSYPEGTYLFSVGKDLADFCVAWLG
;
A
#
# COMPACT_ATOMS: atom_id res chain seq x y z
N PRO A 1 -29.17 109.69 -23.99
CA PRO A 1 -30.28 108.86 -24.50
C PRO A 1 -29.74 107.60 -25.18
N GLY A 2 -30.14 106.43 -24.68
CA GLY A 2 -29.92 105.13 -25.33
C GLY A 2 -28.58 104.45 -25.03
N THR A 3 -28.40 103.96 -23.80
CA THR A 3 -27.56 102.79 -23.54
C THR A 3 -28.45 101.72 -22.93
N THR A 4 -28.50 100.57 -23.59
CA THR A 4 -29.09 99.31 -23.13
C THR A 4 -28.53 98.97 -21.74
N ALA A 5 -29.43 98.78 -20.77
CA ALA A 5 -29.09 98.31 -19.43
C ALA A 5 -28.73 96.82 -19.51
N GLY A 6 -27.53 96.46 -19.05
CA GLY A 6 -27.18 95.06 -18.76
C GLY A 6 -28.01 94.54 -17.58
N GLY A 7 -28.45 93.29 -17.65
CA GLY A 7 -29.16 92.63 -16.55
C GLY A 7 -28.29 92.55 -15.29
N TYR A 8 -28.91 92.71 -14.13
CA TYR A 8 -28.24 92.59 -12.83
C TYR A 8 -28.81 91.38 -12.10
N ASP A 9 -27.95 90.61 -11.42
CA ASP A 9 -28.34 89.42 -10.68
C ASP A 9 -29.14 89.77 -9.40
N ALA A 10 -29.97 88.83 -8.95
CA ALA A 10 -30.74 88.97 -7.71
C ALA A 10 -29.82 89.24 -6.52
N GLY A 11 -30.20 90.18 -5.65
CA GLY A 11 -29.37 90.64 -4.54
C GLY A 11 -28.39 91.78 -4.88
N THR A 12 -28.24 92.13 -6.16
CA THR A 12 -27.40 93.27 -6.57
C THR A 12 -27.97 94.59 -6.06
N LEU A 13 -27.10 95.41 -5.47
CA LEU A 13 -27.44 96.72 -4.93
C LEU A 13 -27.13 97.82 -5.94
N LEU A 14 -28.17 98.52 -6.38
CA LEU A 14 -28.05 99.57 -7.37
C LEU A 14 -28.30 100.95 -6.77
N TYR A 15 -27.58 101.93 -7.30
CA TYR A 15 -27.65 103.32 -6.89
C TYR A 15 -27.90 104.21 -8.10
N ASN A 16 -28.98 104.99 -8.07
CA ASN A 16 -29.22 106.00 -9.09
C ASN A 16 -28.56 107.32 -8.70
N LEU A 17 -27.82 107.93 -9.64
CA LEU A 17 -27.15 109.22 -9.49
C LEU A 17 -27.74 110.23 -10.48
N LEU A 18 -28.23 111.37 -9.97
CA LEU A 18 -28.66 112.50 -10.81
C LEU A 18 -27.54 113.54 -10.84
N ALA A 19 -26.82 113.64 -11.95
CA ALA A 19 -25.77 114.64 -12.14
C ALA A 19 -26.19 115.69 -13.18
N TRP A 20 -25.81 116.94 -12.95
CA TRP A 20 -25.96 118.01 -13.93
C TRP A 20 -24.73 118.04 -14.83
N ARG A 21 -24.93 117.99 -16.15
CA ARG A 21 -23.86 118.26 -17.11
C ARG A 21 -24.01 119.68 -17.63
N ARG A 22 -22.99 120.49 -17.42
CA ARG A 22 -22.93 121.83 -17.97
C ARG A 22 -22.79 121.72 -19.49
N THR A 23 -23.73 122.29 -20.23
CA THR A 23 -23.82 122.11 -21.69
C THR A 23 -22.70 122.82 -22.46
N SER A 24 -22.13 123.88 -21.89
CA SER A 24 -21.13 124.74 -22.54
C SER A 24 -19.76 124.08 -22.72
N ASP A 25 -19.35 123.21 -21.80
CA ASP A 25 -18.04 122.55 -21.82
C ASP A 25 -18.11 121.05 -21.47
N GLY A 26 -19.31 120.54 -21.22
CA GLY A 26 -19.54 119.14 -20.90
C GLY A 26 -19.09 118.74 -19.49
N ALA A 27 -18.65 119.67 -18.65
CA ALA A 27 -18.22 119.38 -17.28
C ALA A 27 -19.42 118.98 -16.40
N TRP A 28 -19.26 117.92 -15.61
CA TRP A 28 -20.28 117.48 -14.67
C TRP A 28 -20.16 118.26 -13.35
N GLY A 29 -21.26 118.86 -12.90
CA GLY A 29 -21.38 119.50 -11.59
C GLY A 29 -21.74 118.49 -10.49
N GLY A 30 -21.34 118.78 -9.25
CA GLY A 30 -21.44 117.88 -8.09
C GLY A 30 -22.86 117.40 -7.76
N LEU A 31 -22.93 116.15 -7.30
CA LEU A 31 -24.12 115.34 -7.01
C LEU A 31 -24.86 115.77 -5.73
N THR A 32 -26.20 115.77 -5.76
CA THR A 32 -27.01 116.27 -4.63
C THR A 32 -27.78 115.21 -3.80
N THR A 33 -27.92 113.91 -4.18
CA THR A 33 -28.33 112.80 -3.27
C THR A 33 -28.41 111.40 -3.93
N GLN A 34 -28.29 110.31 -3.15
CA GLN A 34 -28.32 108.89 -3.57
C GLN A 34 -29.38 108.09 -2.76
N ARG A 35 -30.14 107.19 -3.39
CA ARG A 35 -31.04 106.21 -2.73
C ARG A 35 -30.80 104.79 -3.25
N GLN A 36 -31.01 103.80 -2.38
CA GLN A 36 -30.67 102.38 -2.59
C GLN A 36 -31.94 101.50 -2.68
N PHE A 37 -31.90 100.46 -3.52
CA PHE A 37 -32.84 99.33 -3.47
C PHE A 37 -32.17 98.02 -3.94
N THR A 38 -32.74 96.88 -3.53
CA THR A 38 -32.25 95.53 -3.83
C THR A 38 -33.20 94.81 -4.79
N VAL A 39 -32.67 94.13 -5.80
CA VAL A 39 -33.46 93.34 -6.76
C VAL A 39 -33.79 91.97 -6.14
N GLN A 40 -35.08 91.62 -5.98
CA GLN A 40 -35.50 90.26 -5.66
C GLN A 40 -35.72 89.47 -6.96
N GLY A 41 -34.97 88.38 -7.15
CA GLY A 41 -35.20 87.46 -8.26
C GLY A 41 -36.37 86.54 -7.96
N ALA A 42 -37.35 86.48 -8.86
CA ALA A 42 -38.38 85.46 -8.83
C ALA A 42 -37.84 84.21 -9.56
N TYR A 43 -37.59 83.13 -8.85
CA TYR A 43 -37.28 81.83 -9.46
C TYR A 43 -38.58 81.14 -9.88
N PRO A 44 -38.60 80.43 -11.03
CA PRO A 44 -39.76 79.61 -11.38
C PRO A 44 -39.97 78.49 -10.36
N ALA A 45 -41.20 77.99 -10.26
CA ALA A 45 -41.49 76.81 -9.45
C ALA A 45 -40.65 75.61 -9.96
N PRO A 46 -40.20 74.70 -9.07
CA PRO A 46 -39.53 73.47 -9.48
C PRO A 46 -40.45 72.69 -10.42
N THR A 47 -39.88 72.00 -11.42
CA THR A 47 -40.62 71.10 -12.31
C THR A 47 -39.77 69.89 -12.59
N VAL A 48 -40.33 68.67 -12.59
CA VAL A 48 -39.58 67.46 -12.96
C VAL A 48 -39.13 67.56 -14.43
N ILE A 49 -37.83 67.57 -14.65
CA ILE A 49 -37.21 67.61 -15.98
C ILE A 49 -36.54 66.28 -16.35
N ALA A 50 -36.17 65.47 -15.36
CA ALA A 50 -35.49 64.19 -15.53
C ALA A 50 -35.84 63.23 -14.39
N PRO A 51 -36.91 62.42 -14.53
CA PRO A 51 -37.29 61.43 -13.53
C PRO A 51 -36.16 60.44 -13.20
N LEU A 52 -36.07 60.00 -11.94
CA LEU A 52 -35.16 58.94 -11.53
C LEU A 52 -35.65 57.58 -12.04
N PRO A 53 -34.77 56.72 -12.57
CA PRO A 53 -35.15 55.36 -12.94
C PRO A 53 -35.29 54.46 -11.70
N ASP A 54 -36.05 53.38 -11.82
CA ASP A 54 -36.10 52.31 -10.81
C ASP A 54 -34.71 51.70 -10.58
N ILE A 55 -34.41 51.34 -9.33
CA ILE A 55 -33.07 50.91 -8.90
C ILE A 55 -33.15 49.53 -8.24
N THR A 56 -32.20 48.66 -8.59
CA THR A 56 -31.98 47.37 -7.93
C THR A 56 -30.55 47.30 -7.39
N LEU A 57 -30.40 47.03 -6.09
CA LEU A 57 -29.14 46.92 -5.37
C LEU A 57 -29.02 45.56 -4.67
N THR A 58 -27.82 45.22 -4.19
CA THR A 58 -27.60 44.06 -3.30
C THR A 58 -27.49 44.52 -1.86
N GLN A 59 -27.99 43.73 -0.93
CA GLN A 59 -27.88 43.98 0.50
C GLN A 59 -26.41 44.11 0.91
N ASP A 60 -26.11 45.08 1.79
CA ASP A 60 -24.77 45.40 2.30
C ASP A 60 -23.78 45.97 1.26
N ASP A 61 -24.21 46.28 0.03
CA ASP A 61 -23.42 47.10 -0.90
C ASP A 61 -23.27 48.53 -0.33
N PRO A 62 -22.19 49.26 -0.61
CA PRO A 62 -22.05 50.64 -0.15
C PRO A 62 -23.25 51.52 -0.56
N ASP A 63 -23.85 52.22 0.41
CA ASP A 63 -25.00 53.11 0.20
C ASP A 63 -24.76 54.10 -0.96
N PRO A 64 -25.47 53.97 -2.10
CA PRO A 64 -25.26 54.87 -3.22
C PRO A 64 -25.86 56.25 -2.94
N VAL A 65 -25.18 57.28 -3.45
CA VAL A 65 -25.65 58.68 -3.40
C VAL A 65 -26.00 59.15 -4.81
N LEU A 66 -27.26 59.56 -4.98
CA LEU A 66 -27.85 60.07 -6.21
C LEU A 66 -28.06 61.59 -6.12
N ASP A 67 -28.06 62.27 -7.27
CA ASP A 67 -28.37 63.69 -7.34
C ASP A 67 -29.89 63.89 -7.50
N GLY A 68 -30.59 64.02 -6.37
CA GLY A 68 -32.03 64.30 -6.35
C GLY A 68 -32.40 65.72 -6.79
N ALA A 69 -31.45 66.66 -6.82
CA ALA A 69 -31.71 68.01 -7.34
C ALA A 69 -31.78 68.03 -8.86
N ALA A 70 -30.97 67.19 -9.53
CA ALA A 70 -30.95 67.05 -10.99
C ALA A 70 -32.30 66.62 -11.59
N VAL A 71 -33.19 66.05 -10.76
CA VAL A 71 -34.56 65.71 -11.14
C VAL A 71 -35.37 66.94 -11.55
N PHE A 72 -35.12 68.08 -10.90
CA PHE A 72 -35.90 69.30 -11.04
C PHE A 72 -35.15 70.43 -11.76
N TYR A 73 -33.81 70.37 -11.80
CA TYR A 73 -32.96 71.46 -12.30
C TYR A 73 -31.85 70.95 -13.22
N ALA A 74 -31.65 71.61 -14.36
CA ALA A 74 -30.65 71.21 -15.36
C ALA A 74 -29.24 71.72 -15.05
N THR A 75 -29.13 72.72 -14.15
CA THR A 75 -27.89 73.35 -13.69
C THR A 75 -27.92 73.48 -12.17
N SER A 76 -26.79 73.86 -11.56
CA SER A 76 -26.68 74.09 -10.10
C SER A 76 -27.45 75.32 -9.57
N ASP A 77 -28.42 75.83 -10.33
CA ASP A 77 -29.19 77.05 -10.04
C ASP A 77 -30.45 76.77 -9.18
N TYR A 78 -30.39 75.79 -8.28
CA TYR A 78 -31.46 75.47 -7.32
C TYR A 78 -31.48 76.41 -6.10
N GLN A 79 -30.90 77.61 -6.22
CA GLN A 79 -30.80 78.55 -5.11
C GLN A 79 -32.19 79.00 -4.64
N GLY A 80 -32.50 78.73 -3.36
CA GLY A 80 -33.79 79.03 -2.76
C GLY A 80 -34.78 77.86 -2.72
N SER A 81 -34.38 76.68 -3.19
CA SER A 81 -35.16 75.44 -3.07
C SER A 81 -34.72 74.58 -1.89
N THR A 82 -35.67 73.85 -1.31
CA THR A 82 -35.45 72.81 -0.29
C THR A 82 -35.97 71.47 -0.79
N PHE A 83 -35.27 70.39 -0.45
CA PHE A 83 -35.58 69.03 -0.88
C PHE A 83 -36.05 68.14 0.28
N SER A 84 -36.98 67.23 0.00
CA SER A 84 -37.44 66.20 0.93
C SER A 84 -37.63 64.86 0.23
N VAL A 85 -37.56 63.77 1.00
CA VAL A 85 -37.80 62.41 0.49
C VAL A 85 -38.76 61.67 1.42
N THR A 86 -39.63 60.85 0.85
CA THR A 86 -40.47 59.89 1.58
C THR A 86 -40.33 58.49 0.97
N GLY A 87 -40.56 57.45 1.78
CA GLY A 87 -40.28 56.05 1.43
C GLY A 87 -39.20 55.44 2.33
N SER A 88 -39.27 54.14 2.61
CA SER A 88 -38.26 53.47 3.45
C SER A 88 -36.99 53.16 2.67
N GLY A 89 -35.83 53.22 3.33
CA GLY A 89 -34.54 52.94 2.68
C GLY A 89 -33.93 54.12 1.91
N ALA A 90 -34.41 55.35 2.10
CA ALA A 90 -33.81 56.54 1.49
C ALA A 90 -33.78 57.74 2.44
N SER A 91 -32.78 58.61 2.27
CA SER A 91 -32.65 59.90 2.98
C SER A 91 -32.09 60.98 2.06
N ILE A 92 -32.47 62.26 2.23
CA ILE A 92 -32.03 63.35 1.35
C ILE A 92 -31.48 64.54 2.15
N ASN A 93 -30.39 65.13 1.66
CA ASN A 93 -29.91 66.40 2.20
C ASN A 93 -30.78 67.54 1.66
N SER A 94 -31.54 68.19 2.55
CA SER A 94 -32.55 69.17 2.17
C SER A 94 -32.02 70.44 1.50
N SER A 95 -30.73 70.74 1.62
CA SER A 95 -30.10 71.94 1.04
C SER A 95 -29.39 71.70 -0.28
N THR A 96 -29.03 70.45 -0.58
CA THR A 96 -28.24 70.08 -1.77
C THR A 96 -28.97 69.12 -2.70
N GLY A 97 -30.01 68.43 -2.21
CA GLY A 97 -30.73 67.41 -2.97
C GLY A 97 -30.01 66.07 -3.08
N ALA A 98 -28.87 65.86 -2.40
CA ALA A 98 -28.16 64.58 -2.42
C ALA A 98 -28.98 63.49 -1.70
N LEU A 99 -29.42 62.48 -2.46
CA LEU A 99 -30.28 61.36 -2.03
C LEU A 99 -29.42 60.13 -1.76
N THR A 100 -29.44 59.60 -0.54
CA THR A 100 -28.70 58.39 -0.13
C THR A 100 -29.66 57.21 0.06
N ILE A 101 -29.31 56.04 -0.48
CA ILE A 101 -30.11 54.81 -0.39
C ILE A 101 -29.46 53.83 0.60
N ASP A 102 -30.24 53.32 1.56
CA ASP A 102 -29.80 52.34 2.57
C ASP A 102 -29.96 50.91 2.03
N THR A 103 -28.85 50.16 1.98
CA THR A 103 -28.83 48.78 1.48
C THR A 103 -28.83 47.73 2.59
N ALA A 104 -28.90 48.10 3.87
CA ALA A 104 -28.72 47.16 4.99
C ALA A 104 -29.87 46.14 5.14
N SER A 105 -31.05 46.45 4.60
CA SER A 105 -32.22 45.58 4.64
C SER A 105 -32.75 45.29 3.25
N THR A 106 -33.25 44.07 3.02
CA THR A 106 -33.88 43.72 1.75
C THR A 106 -35.19 44.48 1.58
N LEU A 107 -35.38 45.10 0.42
CA LEU A 107 -36.58 45.84 0.02
C LEU A 107 -37.07 45.30 -1.32
N THR A 108 -38.37 45.34 -1.56
CA THR A 108 -38.96 44.84 -2.81
C THR A 108 -39.93 45.88 -3.35
N ASN A 109 -39.54 46.56 -4.44
CA ASN A 109 -40.33 47.60 -5.10
C ASN A 109 -40.87 48.67 -4.14
N GLU A 110 -40.03 49.12 -3.20
CA GLU A 110 -40.39 50.20 -2.29
C GLU A 110 -40.44 51.53 -3.06
N ALA A 111 -41.54 52.28 -2.92
CA ALA A 111 -41.71 53.55 -3.63
C ALA A 111 -41.00 54.69 -2.87
N ILE A 112 -40.08 55.37 -3.55
CA ILE A 112 -39.36 56.53 -3.02
C ILE A 112 -39.82 57.78 -3.76
N GLU A 113 -40.38 58.75 -3.05
CA GLU A 113 -40.81 60.04 -3.59
C GLU A 113 -39.85 61.15 -3.16
N VAL A 114 -39.31 61.89 -4.12
CA VAL A 114 -38.44 63.06 -3.91
C VAL A 114 -39.21 64.32 -4.29
N THR A 115 -39.13 65.37 -3.46
CA THR A 115 -39.85 66.63 -3.68
C THR A 115 -38.88 67.81 -3.61
N ALA A 116 -39.01 68.77 -4.52
CA ALA A 116 -38.36 70.07 -4.44
C ALA A 116 -39.40 71.17 -4.18
N THR A 117 -39.07 72.14 -3.33
CA THR A 117 -39.97 73.25 -2.96
C THR A 117 -39.23 74.58 -2.91
N ASN A 118 -39.77 75.63 -3.52
CA ASN A 118 -39.31 77.00 -3.34
C ASN A 118 -40.48 77.97 -3.15
N ALA A 119 -40.21 79.27 -3.06
CA ALA A 119 -41.24 80.29 -2.83
C ALA A 119 -42.30 80.39 -3.95
N ALA A 120 -42.01 79.87 -5.15
CA ALA A 120 -42.92 79.87 -6.28
C ALA A 120 -43.77 78.59 -6.41
N GLY A 121 -43.38 77.48 -5.76
CA GLY A 121 -44.15 76.23 -5.75
C GLY A 121 -43.31 74.99 -5.40
N SER A 122 -43.91 73.82 -5.59
CA SER A 122 -43.28 72.51 -5.37
C SER A 122 -43.64 71.53 -6.49
N ASP A 123 -42.78 70.55 -6.73
CA ASP A 123 -43.04 69.40 -7.60
C ASP A 123 -42.35 68.14 -7.05
N SER A 124 -42.82 66.95 -7.43
CA SER A 124 -42.34 65.65 -6.93
C SER A 124 -42.10 64.63 -8.06
N ASP A 125 -41.16 63.72 -7.86
CA ASP A 125 -40.91 62.53 -8.69
C ASP A 125 -40.91 61.25 -7.84
N THR A 126 -41.23 60.09 -8.42
CA THR A 126 -41.29 58.80 -7.72
C THR A 126 -40.65 57.68 -8.52
N PHE A 127 -39.81 56.86 -7.88
CA PHE A 127 -39.19 55.66 -8.45
C PHE A 127 -39.26 54.46 -7.50
N LEU A 128 -39.06 53.24 -8.00
CA LEU A 128 -39.06 52.00 -7.22
C LEU A 128 -37.65 51.56 -6.83
N LEU A 129 -37.48 51.14 -5.58
CA LEU A 129 -36.25 50.58 -5.01
C LEU A 129 -36.42 49.10 -4.66
N THR A 130 -35.49 48.27 -5.16
CA THR A 130 -35.34 46.87 -4.74
C THR A 130 -33.94 46.62 -4.20
N VAL A 131 -33.83 46.00 -3.02
CA VAL A 131 -32.56 45.55 -2.42
C VAL A 131 -32.63 44.04 -2.23
N THR A 132 -31.83 43.28 -2.99
CA THR A 132 -31.85 41.80 -2.99
C THR A 132 -30.85 41.22 -1.98
N ALA A 133 -31.14 40.05 -1.40
CA ALA A 133 -30.25 39.44 -0.41
C ALA A 133 -28.86 39.13 -0.99
N ALA A 134 -27.81 39.33 -0.18
CA ALA A 134 -26.44 39.02 -0.59
C ALA A 134 -26.25 37.50 -0.86
N PRO A 135 -25.55 37.11 -1.94
CA PRO A 135 -25.23 35.71 -2.23
C PRO A 135 -24.41 35.07 -1.10
N GLY A 136 -24.83 33.87 -0.62
CA GLY A 136 -24.07 33.10 0.36
C GLY A 136 -24.51 33.24 1.82
N SER A 137 -25.68 33.85 2.08
CA SER A 137 -26.28 33.99 3.41
C SER A 137 -27.15 32.78 3.83
N GLU A 138 -27.30 31.76 2.99
CA GLU A 138 -28.18 30.62 3.27
C GLU A 138 -27.68 29.73 4.42
N PRO A 139 -28.52 29.34 5.39
CA PRO A 139 -28.09 28.48 6.49
C PRO A 139 -27.56 27.14 5.98
N PHE A 140 -26.52 26.61 6.62
CA PHE A 140 -25.98 25.29 6.29
C PHE A 140 -27.03 24.20 6.45
N PRO A 141 -26.94 23.10 5.66
CA PRO A 141 -27.81 21.95 5.84
C PRO A 141 -27.67 21.34 7.25
N ALA A 142 -28.70 20.59 7.66
CA ALA A 142 -28.70 19.92 8.96
C ALA A 142 -27.52 18.95 9.14
N THR A 143 -27.17 18.68 10.40
CA THR A 143 -26.15 17.68 10.74
C THR A 143 -26.62 16.28 10.35
N ILE A 144 -25.78 15.54 9.63
CA ILE A 144 -25.96 14.15 9.23
C ILE A 144 -25.83 13.25 10.48
N ALA A 145 -26.86 12.46 10.76
CA ALA A 145 -26.86 11.54 11.88
C ALA A 145 -25.86 10.38 11.68
N ALA A 146 -25.34 9.83 12.77
CA ALA A 146 -24.29 8.81 12.72
C ALA A 146 -24.69 7.53 11.95
N ASN A 147 -25.99 7.22 11.85
CA ASN A 147 -26.52 6.07 11.10
C ASN A 147 -26.78 6.36 9.61
N GLN A 148 -26.66 7.60 9.15
CA GLN A 148 -26.90 8.00 7.75
C GLN A 148 -25.64 7.94 6.88
N TRP A 149 -24.51 7.54 7.46
CA TRP A 149 -23.27 7.33 6.73
C TRP A 149 -22.45 6.20 7.35
N THR A 150 -21.68 5.51 6.51
CA THR A 150 -20.82 4.40 6.91
C THR A 150 -19.44 4.56 6.27
N THR A 151 -18.42 4.03 6.93
CA THR A 151 -17.06 3.94 6.41
C THR A 151 -16.73 2.46 6.26
N ASN A 152 -16.49 2.03 5.03
CA ASN A 152 -16.09 0.66 4.73
C ASN A 152 -14.67 0.70 4.16
N GLU A 153 -13.78 -0.15 4.66
CA GLU A 153 -12.49 -0.35 4.02
C GLU A 153 -12.69 -1.26 2.80
N GLU A 154 -12.42 -0.75 1.60
CA GLU A 154 -12.38 -1.54 0.36
C GLU A 154 -10.96 -1.50 -0.20
N ARG A 155 -10.37 -2.67 -0.43
CA ARG A 155 -8.99 -2.75 -0.95
C ARG A 155 -9.03 -3.30 -2.36
N ASP A 156 -8.54 -2.51 -3.32
CA ASP A 156 -8.36 -2.90 -4.72
C ASP A 156 -7.05 -3.72 -4.82
N LEU A 157 -7.02 -4.83 -5.55
CA LEU A 157 -5.85 -5.71 -5.72
C LEU A 157 -4.74 -5.10 -6.61
N ALA A 158 -4.61 -3.77 -6.62
CA ALA A 158 -3.65 -3.10 -7.49
C ALA A 158 -2.19 -3.46 -7.09
N PRO A 159 -1.24 -3.50 -8.06
CA PRO A 159 0.15 -3.97 -7.89
C PRO A 159 0.98 -3.30 -6.78
N GLU A 160 0.47 -2.21 -6.21
CA GLU A 160 1.18 -1.32 -5.29
C GLU A 160 0.81 -1.57 -3.81
N GLY A 161 -0.10 -2.51 -3.50
CA GLY A 161 -0.46 -2.84 -2.12
C GLY A 161 -1.19 -1.72 -1.38
N ARG A 162 -1.86 -0.81 -2.11
CA ARG A 162 -2.60 0.32 -1.53
C ARG A 162 -3.94 -0.14 -0.98
N SER A 163 -4.32 0.42 0.16
CA SER A 163 -5.65 0.23 0.77
C SER A 163 -6.48 1.48 0.52
N TYR A 164 -7.75 1.33 0.13
CA TYR A 164 -8.65 2.45 -0.11
C TYR A 164 -9.75 2.47 0.96
N LEU A 165 -10.33 3.64 1.19
CA LEU A 165 -11.44 3.82 2.11
C LEU A 165 -12.68 4.20 1.34
N LEU A 166 -13.65 3.30 1.24
CA LEU A 166 -14.96 3.63 0.72
C LEU A 166 -15.80 4.32 1.80
N ILE A 167 -16.38 5.46 1.46
CA ILE A 167 -17.36 6.12 2.32
C ILE A 167 -18.70 6.01 1.62
N ASN A 168 -19.58 5.17 2.18
CA ASN A 168 -20.95 5.06 1.72
C ASN A 168 -21.81 5.97 2.59
N SER A 169 -22.10 7.16 2.07
CA SER A 169 -23.07 8.07 2.66
C SER A 169 -24.40 7.94 1.94
N SER A 170 -25.44 7.49 2.65
CA SER A 170 -26.82 7.49 2.16
C SER A 170 -27.53 8.75 2.67
N VAL A 171 -26.96 9.93 2.39
CA VAL A 171 -27.59 11.19 2.77
C VAL A 171 -28.78 11.38 1.82
N ALA A 172 -29.96 10.97 2.28
CA ALA A 172 -31.20 11.18 1.56
C ALA A 172 -31.54 12.69 1.56
N GLU A 173 -31.25 13.34 0.44
CA GLU A 173 -32.03 14.40 -0.22
C GLU A 173 -32.60 15.57 0.62
N THR A 174 -31.77 16.34 1.32
CA THR A 174 -32.22 17.68 1.80
C THR A 174 -31.11 18.75 1.77
N TYR A 175 -30.28 18.77 0.72
CA TYR A 175 -29.43 19.94 0.45
C TYR A 175 -29.45 20.30 -1.03
N ASP A 176 -29.29 21.59 -1.32
CA ASP A 176 -29.19 22.11 -2.67
C ASP A 176 -27.73 21.97 -3.16
N PRO A 177 -27.43 21.05 -4.10
CA PRO A 177 -26.07 20.82 -4.59
C PRO A 177 -25.53 22.02 -5.39
N ALA A 178 -26.37 22.98 -5.79
CA ALA A 178 -25.92 24.23 -6.39
C ALA A 178 -25.37 25.22 -5.35
N LYS A 179 -25.66 25.01 -4.06
CA LYS A 179 -25.28 25.90 -2.95
C LYS A 179 -24.26 25.29 -2.00
N PHE A 180 -24.33 23.98 -1.79
CA PHE A 180 -23.47 23.28 -0.84
C PHE A 180 -22.82 22.05 -1.46
N GLU A 181 -21.57 21.80 -1.07
CA GLU A 181 -20.89 20.53 -1.30
C GLU A 181 -20.58 19.85 0.04
N LEU A 182 -20.67 18.52 0.08
CA LEU A 182 -20.21 17.73 1.21
C LEU A 182 -18.73 17.43 0.99
N LEU A 183 -17.87 17.72 1.97
CA LEU A 183 -16.44 17.44 1.94
C LEU A 183 -16.09 16.35 2.94
N TRP A 184 -15.08 15.56 2.61
CA TRP A 184 -14.47 14.61 3.53
C TRP A 184 -13.02 14.99 3.83
N ALA A 185 -12.63 14.85 5.11
CA ALA A 185 -11.26 15.01 5.56
C ALA A 185 -10.84 13.83 6.47
N PRO A 186 -9.82 13.05 6.08
CA PRO A 186 -9.14 12.14 6.99
C PRO A 186 -8.17 12.91 7.88
N THR A 187 -8.36 12.87 9.20
CA THR A 187 -7.38 13.40 10.16
C THR A 187 -6.52 12.24 10.66
N ALA A 188 -5.51 11.88 9.87
CA ALA A 188 -4.49 10.90 10.27
C ALA A 188 -3.42 11.48 11.22
N PHE A 189 -3.37 12.82 11.39
CA PHE A 189 -2.33 13.48 12.18
C PHE A 189 -2.94 14.42 13.19
N ALA A 190 -2.50 14.31 14.45
CA ALA A 190 -2.61 15.40 15.40
C ALA A 190 -1.96 16.64 14.74
N TYR A 191 -2.79 17.66 14.47
CA TYR A 191 -2.48 19.05 14.12
C TYR A 191 -0.99 19.42 14.00
N PRO A 192 -0.54 19.98 12.85
CA PRO A 192 -0.91 21.36 12.50
C PRO A 192 -1.49 21.52 11.06
N PRO A 193 -2.04 22.70 10.71
CA PRO A 193 -2.87 22.91 9.52
C PRO A 193 -2.02 23.06 8.26
N GLY A 194 -1.60 21.93 7.69
CA GLY A 194 -1.28 21.83 6.26
C GLY A 194 -2.55 21.38 5.53
N LYS A 195 -2.85 22.01 4.38
CA LYS A 195 -4.07 21.81 3.57
C LYS A 195 -4.56 20.35 3.62
N PRO A 196 -5.72 20.07 4.24
CA PRO A 196 -6.36 18.78 4.08
C PRO A 196 -6.56 18.53 2.58
N GLU A 197 -6.20 17.36 2.09
CA GLU A 197 -6.67 16.91 0.78
C GLU A 197 -8.17 16.69 0.91
N TRP A 198 -8.94 17.74 0.62
CA TRP A 198 -10.39 17.69 0.64
C TRP A 198 -10.88 16.90 -0.56
N GLY A 199 -11.53 15.77 -0.31
CA GLY A 199 -12.32 15.08 -1.32
C GLY A 199 -13.73 15.66 -1.36
N VAL A 200 -14.22 16.03 -2.55
CA VAL A 200 -15.60 16.49 -2.75
C VAL A 200 -16.52 15.27 -2.80
N ALA A 201 -17.38 15.10 -1.80
CA ALA A 201 -18.31 13.99 -1.62
C ALA A 201 -19.61 14.12 -2.45
N GLN A 202 -19.51 14.45 -3.75
CA GLN A 202 -20.62 15.01 -4.53
C GLN A 202 -21.69 14.02 -5.02
N THR A 203 -21.58 12.71 -4.78
CA THR A 203 -22.59 11.76 -5.28
C THR A 203 -22.81 10.59 -4.32
N PRO A 204 -24.07 10.31 -3.92
CA PRO A 204 -24.43 9.07 -3.21
C PRO A 204 -23.94 7.85 -3.98
N GLY A 205 -23.21 6.95 -3.32
CA GLY A 205 -22.67 5.74 -3.93
C GLY A 205 -21.33 5.88 -4.67
N VAL A 206 -20.67 7.05 -4.62
CA VAL A 206 -19.32 7.21 -5.18
C VAL A 206 -18.25 6.87 -4.14
N ALA A 207 -17.39 5.93 -4.52
CA ALA A 207 -16.22 5.50 -3.80
C ALA A 207 -15.12 6.57 -3.81
N TYR A 208 -14.66 7.00 -2.63
CA TYR A 208 -13.49 7.87 -2.49
C TYR A 208 -12.21 7.05 -2.32
N ARG A 209 -11.11 7.52 -2.89
CA ARG A 209 -9.79 6.87 -2.81
C ARG A 209 -8.84 7.81 -2.11
N THR A 210 -8.22 7.37 -1.02
CA THR A 210 -6.99 8.02 -0.53
C THR A 210 -5.77 7.27 -0.99
N ASN A 211 -4.69 8.02 -1.12
CA ASN A 211 -3.33 7.57 -1.35
C ASN A 211 -2.55 7.32 -0.04
N SER A 212 -3.22 7.33 1.13
CA SER A 212 -2.53 7.32 2.42
C SER A 212 -2.06 5.92 2.81
N GLU A 213 -0.75 5.69 2.77
CA GLU A 213 -0.04 4.49 3.25
C GLU A 213 -0.04 4.38 4.79
N SER A 214 -1.22 4.25 5.42
CA SER A 214 -1.31 4.14 6.87
C SER A 214 -0.99 2.70 7.35
N PRO A 215 -0.12 2.52 8.37
CA PRO A 215 0.20 1.20 8.92
C PRO A 215 -1.03 0.47 9.49
N VAL A 216 -0.97 -0.87 9.50
CA VAL A 216 -1.92 -1.73 10.22
C VAL A 216 -1.96 -1.35 11.71
N GLY A 217 -3.16 -1.24 12.27
CA GLY A 217 -3.40 -0.79 13.64
C GLY A 217 -3.54 0.73 13.80
N THR A 218 -3.32 1.52 12.75
CA THR A 218 -3.53 2.98 12.80
C THR A 218 -5.01 3.29 12.96
N VAL A 219 -5.35 4.14 13.93
CA VAL A 219 -6.71 4.68 14.08
C VAL A 219 -6.83 5.91 13.20
N ILE A 220 -7.72 5.85 12.21
CA ILE A 220 -8.03 6.96 11.31
C ILE A 220 -9.35 7.58 11.77
N TYR A 221 -9.34 8.91 11.87
CA TYR A 221 -10.53 9.70 12.16
C TYR A 221 -11.05 10.29 10.85
N SER A 222 -12.33 10.05 10.57
CA SER A 222 -13.02 10.55 9.38
C SER A 222 -14.07 11.58 9.80
N THR A 223 -14.02 12.74 9.14
CA THR A 223 -14.92 13.86 9.40
C THR A 223 -15.57 14.33 8.11
N LEU A 224 -16.85 14.68 8.18
CA LEU A 224 -17.61 15.27 7.07
C LEU A 224 -17.88 16.75 7.35
N PHE A 225 -17.77 17.58 6.33
CA PHE A 225 -18.04 19.02 6.40
C PHE A 225 -18.99 19.45 5.29
N TRP A 226 -19.92 20.34 5.57
CA TRP A 226 -20.60 21.10 4.54
C TRP A 226 -19.70 22.26 4.13
N ARG A 227 -19.60 22.54 2.84
CA ARG A 227 -18.96 23.75 2.31
C ARG A 227 -19.96 24.52 1.46
N ARG A 228 -20.10 25.83 1.71
CA ARG A 228 -20.81 26.72 0.79
C ARG A 228 -19.99 26.90 -0.48
N ILE A 229 -20.61 26.74 -1.64
CA ILE A 229 -19.96 26.92 -2.94
C ILE A 229 -19.55 28.39 -3.12
N VAL A 230 -20.44 29.31 -2.74
CA VAL A 230 -20.16 30.76 -2.68
C VAL A 230 -19.58 31.10 -1.30
N GLY A 231 -18.45 31.80 -1.26
CA GLY A 231 -17.76 32.20 -0.02
C GLY A 231 -16.85 31.14 0.60
N GLY A 232 -17.08 29.84 0.32
CA GLY A 232 -16.16 28.76 0.71
C GLY A 232 -16.14 28.39 2.20
N GLU A 233 -17.05 28.95 2.99
CA GLU A 233 -17.21 28.64 4.41
C GLU A 233 -17.54 27.16 4.63
N THR A 234 -17.03 26.59 5.72
CA THR A 234 -17.25 25.18 6.06
C THR A 234 -17.88 25.00 7.45
N GLN A 235 -18.84 24.09 7.57
CA GLN A 235 -19.43 23.69 8.85
C GLN A 235 -19.34 22.16 9.02
N LEU A 236 -19.16 21.69 10.26
CA LEU A 236 -19.16 20.26 10.56
C LEU A 236 -20.52 19.63 10.17
N ALA A 237 -20.48 18.67 9.25
CA ALA A 237 -21.69 17.99 8.75
C ALA A 237 -22.04 16.74 9.56
N ALA A 238 -21.08 16.08 10.21
CA ALA A 238 -21.32 14.87 11.00
C ALA A 238 -20.35 14.75 12.18
N ALA A 239 -20.72 13.98 13.21
CA ALA A 239 -19.80 13.59 14.27
C ALA A 239 -18.60 12.80 13.72
N VAL A 240 -17.43 12.95 14.33
CA VAL A 240 -16.22 12.22 13.93
C VAL A 240 -16.40 10.72 14.16
N LYS A 241 -16.09 9.88 13.15
CA LYS A 241 -15.95 8.44 13.34
C LYS A 241 -14.49 8.04 13.31
N SER A 242 -14.10 7.15 14.22
CA SER A 242 -12.81 6.48 14.18
C SER A 242 -12.96 5.07 13.63
N TRP A 243 -11.93 4.60 12.95
CA TRP A 243 -11.78 3.21 12.54
C TRP A 243 -10.31 2.82 12.58
N THR A 244 -10.03 1.53 12.81
CA THR A 244 -8.65 1.01 12.88
C THR A 244 -8.32 0.28 11.59
N VAL A 245 -7.21 0.63 10.94
CA VAL A 245 -6.68 -0.08 9.76
C VAL A 245 -6.42 -1.53 10.16
N GLN A 246 -7.19 -2.48 9.63
CA GLN A 246 -7.10 -3.88 10.04
C GLN A 246 -5.92 -4.63 9.40
N GLY A 247 -5.26 -4.02 8.42
CA GLY A 247 -4.22 -4.66 7.61
C GLY A 247 -4.79 -5.60 6.56
N LEU A 248 -3.93 -6.09 5.67
CA LEU A 248 -4.25 -7.16 4.74
C LEU A 248 -4.61 -8.42 5.55
N ASN A 249 -5.87 -8.51 5.99
CA ASN A 249 -6.56 -9.77 5.85
C ASN A 249 -6.75 -9.92 4.35
N VAL A 250 -5.72 -10.42 3.66
CA VAL A 250 -5.95 -11.04 2.36
C VAL A 250 -6.89 -12.19 2.70
N GLN A 251 -8.19 -11.95 2.56
CA GLN A 251 -9.07 -13.07 2.35
C GLN A 251 -8.46 -13.77 1.14
N PRO A 252 -8.12 -15.06 1.24
CA PRO A 252 -7.58 -15.79 0.11
C PRO A 252 -8.47 -15.48 -1.10
N PRO A 253 -7.90 -15.34 -2.31
CA PRO A 253 -8.67 -15.08 -3.53
C PRO A 253 -9.94 -15.92 -3.47
N SER A 254 -11.10 -15.37 -3.85
CA SER A 254 -12.44 -15.93 -3.61
C SER A 254 -12.69 -17.37 -4.11
N GLY A 255 -11.67 -18.05 -4.63
CA GLY A 255 -11.62 -19.50 -4.76
C GLY A 255 -11.33 -20.20 -3.44
N GLN A 256 -12.06 -21.28 -3.19
CA GLN A 256 -11.70 -22.23 -2.15
C GLN A 256 -10.30 -22.81 -2.44
N LEU A 257 -9.41 -22.84 -1.44
CA LEU A 257 -8.10 -23.48 -1.57
C LEU A 257 -8.26 -24.91 -2.13
N PRO A 258 -7.41 -25.35 -3.08
CA PRO A 258 -7.48 -26.70 -3.59
C PRO A 258 -7.35 -27.70 -2.46
N VAL A 259 -8.22 -28.70 -2.47
CA VAL A 259 -8.25 -29.71 -1.42
C VAL A 259 -7.28 -30.83 -1.79
N LEU A 260 -6.22 -31.02 -1.00
CA LEU A 260 -5.32 -32.18 -1.13
C LEU A 260 -6.15 -33.47 -1.08
N SER A 261 -5.92 -34.40 -2.02
CA SER A 261 -6.75 -35.60 -2.16
C SER A 261 -6.75 -36.48 -0.89
N ASP A 262 -7.83 -37.23 -0.65
CA ASP A 262 -7.89 -38.15 0.49
C ASP A 262 -6.84 -39.27 0.38
N ALA A 263 -6.49 -39.69 -0.85
CA ALA A 263 -5.40 -40.63 -1.09
C ALA A 263 -4.04 -40.08 -0.61
N THR A 264 -3.77 -38.79 -0.90
CA THR A 264 -2.61 -38.07 -0.38
C THR A 264 -2.65 -38.00 1.14
N MET A 265 -3.80 -37.63 1.72
CA MET A 265 -3.93 -37.50 3.17
C MET A 265 -3.78 -38.83 3.90
N ASN A 266 -4.22 -39.95 3.32
CA ASN A 266 -3.99 -41.28 3.88
C ASN A 266 -2.48 -41.60 3.97
N LYS A 267 -1.69 -41.23 2.95
CA LYS A 267 -0.21 -41.37 3.01
C LYS A 267 0.37 -40.46 4.09
N VAL A 268 -0.08 -39.22 4.20
CA VAL A 268 0.36 -38.25 5.22
C VAL A 268 0.03 -38.76 6.64
N LEU A 269 -1.17 -39.29 6.86
CA LEU A 269 -1.62 -39.85 8.14
C LEU A 269 -0.85 -41.12 8.53
N ALA A 270 -0.53 -41.97 7.55
CA ALA A 270 0.30 -43.16 7.75
C ALA A 270 1.78 -42.83 8.03
N SER A 271 2.21 -41.59 7.74
CA SER A 271 3.56 -41.14 8.05
C SER A 271 3.73 -40.80 9.53
N GLY A 272 4.91 -41.08 10.08
CA GLY A 272 5.29 -40.73 11.45
C GLY A 272 5.44 -39.22 11.67
N LYS A 273 5.66 -38.84 12.93
CA LYS A 273 5.78 -37.41 13.31
C LYS A 273 7.10 -36.86 12.81
N TYR A 274 7.05 -35.74 12.10
CA TYR A 274 8.25 -35.08 11.60
C TYR A 274 9.05 -34.49 12.77
N SER A 275 10.37 -34.67 12.77
CA SER A 275 11.27 -34.03 13.74
C SER A 275 12.61 -33.72 13.11
N THR A 276 13.27 -32.70 13.65
CA THR A 276 14.67 -32.41 13.37
C THR A 276 15.50 -32.74 14.60
N LYS A 277 16.78 -33.10 14.42
CA LYS A 277 17.71 -33.32 15.53
C LYS A 277 19.05 -32.70 15.20
N ALA A 278 19.49 -31.79 16.07
CA ALA A 278 20.86 -31.30 16.07
C ALA A 278 21.79 -32.48 16.38
N THR A 279 22.63 -32.85 15.43
CA THR A 279 23.72 -33.79 15.67
C THR A 279 25.04 -33.06 15.87
N SER A 280 25.94 -33.68 16.62
CA SER A 280 27.28 -33.16 16.95
C SER A 280 28.20 -33.01 15.73
N GLY A 281 27.82 -33.52 14.55
CA GLY A 281 28.56 -33.41 13.29
C GLY A 281 28.12 -32.26 12.37
N ARG A 282 28.82 -32.09 11.23
CA ARG A 282 28.53 -31.08 10.17
C ARG A 282 27.13 -31.20 9.56
N SER A 283 26.43 -32.29 9.80
CA SER A 283 25.08 -32.54 9.29
C SER A 283 24.06 -32.31 10.39
N VAL A 284 22.89 -31.81 10.03
CA VAL A 284 21.67 -32.06 10.78
C VAL A 284 21.21 -33.45 10.36
N ASN A 285 21.43 -34.48 11.18
CA ASN A 285 20.90 -35.80 10.83
C ASN A 285 19.41 -35.84 11.10
N ARG A 286 18.67 -36.18 10.04
CA ARG A 286 17.31 -36.71 10.14
C ARG A 286 17.34 -37.84 11.18
N VAL A 287 16.52 -37.78 12.22
CA VAL A 287 16.18 -39.00 12.97
C VAL A 287 15.42 -39.87 11.97
N PRO A 288 15.75 -41.17 11.82
CA PRO A 288 15.35 -41.95 10.65
C PRO A 288 13.83 -42.12 10.63
N ALA A 289 13.18 -41.22 9.89
CA ALA A 289 12.01 -41.47 9.08
C ALA A 289 11.71 -40.20 8.25
N ASN A 290 11.98 -40.31 6.97
CA ASN A 290 11.82 -39.27 5.94
C ASN A 290 10.35 -38.85 5.73
N HIS A 291 9.78 -38.01 6.59
CA HIS A 291 8.36 -37.65 6.52
C HIS A 291 8.02 -36.40 5.68
N GLY A 292 8.93 -35.93 4.83
CA GLY A 292 8.60 -34.96 3.77
C GLY A 292 7.80 -33.73 4.24
N PRO A 293 6.98 -33.12 3.38
CA PRO A 293 6.18 -31.93 3.71
C PRO A 293 4.97 -32.21 4.62
N THR A 294 4.90 -33.36 5.32
CA THR A 294 3.76 -33.75 6.17
C THR A 294 3.20 -32.64 7.07
N PRO A 295 4.02 -31.91 7.87
CA PRO A 295 3.50 -30.84 8.72
C PRO A 295 2.74 -29.74 7.96
N ILE A 296 3.26 -29.36 6.79
CA ILE A 296 2.66 -28.33 5.94
C ILE A 296 1.38 -28.87 5.29
N MET A 297 1.37 -30.11 4.81
CA MET A 297 0.20 -30.70 4.16
C MET A 297 -0.98 -30.90 5.11
N LEU A 298 -0.70 -31.31 6.36
CA LEU A 298 -1.71 -31.34 7.41
C LEU A 298 -2.32 -29.95 7.61
N ALA A 299 -1.49 -28.91 7.70
CA ALA A 299 -1.96 -27.54 7.87
C ALA A 299 -2.75 -27.02 6.65
N LEU A 300 -2.27 -27.27 5.42
CA LEU A 300 -2.96 -26.91 4.17
C LEU A 300 -4.35 -27.57 4.08
N ARG A 301 -4.45 -28.87 4.40
CA ARG A 301 -5.74 -29.58 4.36
C ARG A 301 -6.73 -29.02 5.37
N VAL A 302 -6.27 -28.64 6.57
CA VAL A 302 -7.13 -27.99 7.58
C VAL A 302 -7.52 -26.58 7.16
N MET A 303 -6.59 -25.81 6.58
CA MET A 303 -6.83 -24.45 6.11
C MET A 303 -7.86 -24.40 4.98
N ALA A 304 -7.90 -25.42 4.11
CA ALA A 304 -8.91 -25.55 3.06
C ALA A 304 -10.36 -25.78 3.58
N GLY A 305 -10.55 -25.89 4.91
CA GLY A 305 -11.87 -25.91 5.55
C GLY A 305 -12.63 -27.24 5.50
N SER A 306 -12.07 -28.27 4.86
CA SER A 306 -12.72 -29.57 4.61
C SER A 306 -11.98 -30.75 5.24
N ALA A 307 -11.18 -30.51 6.28
CA ALA A 307 -10.42 -31.56 6.94
C ALA A 307 -11.30 -32.44 7.83
N ALA A 308 -11.16 -33.76 7.67
CA ALA A 308 -11.69 -34.73 8.60
C ALA A 308 -11.05 -34.58 9.99
N SER A 309 -11.76 -34.99 11.04
CA SER A 309 -11.33 -34.82 12.44
C SER A 309 -9.98 -35.48 12.74
N ASN A 310 -9.69 -36.63 12.13
CA ASN A 310 -8.40 -37.32 12.25
C ASN A 310 -7.22 -36.50 11.70
N VAL A 311 -7.42 -35.69 10.65
CA VAL A 311 -6.40 -34.77 10.11
C VAL A 311 -6.11 -33.65 11.09
N VAL A 312 -7.16 -33.05 11.68
CA VAL A 312 -7.01 -32.00 12.70
C VAL A 312 -6.29 -32.54 13.94
N THR A 313 -6.69 -33.72 14.42
CA THR A 313 -6.02 -34.41 15.53
C THR A 313 -4.54 -34.67 15.20
N ARG A 314 -4.24 -35.17 14.00
CA ARG A 314 -2.85 -35.43 13.58
C ARG A 314 -2.01 -34.15 13.48
N LEU A 315 -2.61 -33.03 13.06
CA LEU A 315 -1.96 -31.72 13.02
C LEU A 315 -1.62 -31.23 14.44
N ASN A 316 -2.59 -31.29 15.37
CA ASN A 316 -2.37 -30.92 16.77
C ASN A 316 -1.26 -31.78 17.42
N ASP A 317 -1.26 -33.07 17.12
CA ASP A 317 -0.22 -34.00 17.53
C ASP A 317 1.17 -33.64 16.98
N GLN A 318 1.23 -33.18 15.73
CA GLN A 318 2.46 -32.73 15.08
C GLN A 318 2.95 -31.41 15.68
N ILE A 319 2.04 -30.47 16.01
CA ILE A 319 2.38 -29.22 16.69
C ILE A 319 2.97 -29.52 18.06
N ALA A 320 2.29 -30.32 18.89
CA ALA A 320 2.78 -30.69 20.22
C ALA A 320 4.16 -31.36 20.15
N TRP A 321 4.34 -32.28 19.20
CA TRP A 321 5.63 -32.94 18.95
C TRP A 321 6.73 -31.96 18.53
N SER A 322 6.41 -30.98 17.68
CA SER A 322 7.35 -29.96 17.21
C SER A 322 7.73 -28.93 18.28
N LEU A 323 7.19 -29.04 19.50
CA LEU A 323 7.51 -28.18 20.65
C LEU A 323 8.24 -28.93 21.78
N ILE A 324 8.58 -30.20 21.54
CA ILE A 324 9.46 -31.00 22.40
C ILE A 324 10.91 -30.63 22.11
N GLY A 325 11.72 -30.50 23.16
CA GLY A 325 13.04 -29.89 23.12
C GLY A 325 13.94 -30.33 21.97
N ASP A 326 14.15 -31.64 21.81
CA ASP A 326 15.04 -32.21 20.79
C ASP A 326 14.32 -32.56 19.47
N LYS A 327 13.04 -32.18 19.33
CA LYS A 327 12.20 -32.44 18.14
C LYS A 327 11.78 -31.18 17.39
N CYS A 328 11.84 -30.03 18.07
CA CYS A 328 11.52 -28.72 17.50
C CYS A 328 12.55 -28.29 16.44
N LEU A 329 12.24 -27.26 15.64
CA LEU A 329 13.18 -26.73 14.65
C LEU A 329 14.50 -26.26 15.29
N ILE A 330 15.56 -26.27 14.51
CA ILE A 330 16.93 -26.05 15.00
C ILE A 330 17.35 -24.59 14.88
N ALA A 331 16.86 -23.89 13.84
CA ALA A 331 17.24 -22.52 13.52
C ALA A 331 18.76 -22.33 13.38
N ASN A 332 19.46 -23.25 12.71
CA ASN A 332 20.91 -23.12 12.48
C ASN A 332 21.27 -22.39 11.20
N SER A 333 20.35 -22.30 10.23
CA SER A 333 20.63 -21.96 8.83
C SER A 333 21.39 -23.03 8.06
N GLY A 334 21.80 -22.72 6.85
CA GLY A 334 22.49 -23.61 5.93
C GLY A 334 21.74 -24.90 5.63
N TYR A 335 22.42 -26.06 5.61
CA TYR A 335 21.76 -27.33 5.24
C TYR A 335 20.65 -27.75 6.22
N GLY A 336 20.55 -27.13 7.40
CA GLY A 336 19.45 -27.38 8.33
C GLY A 336 18.16 -26.64 7.99
N GLY A 337 18.24 -25.47 7.32
CA GLY A 337 17.05 -24.66 7.08
C GLY A 337 16.04 -25.31 6.13
N GLN A 338 16.50 -26.16 5.20
CA GLN A 338 15.60 -26.99 4.38
C GLN A 338 14.72 -27.92 5.19
N TYR A 339 15.13 -28.28 6.42
CA TYR A 339 14.36 -29.12 7.32
C TYR A 339 13.50 -28.30 8.27
N ASP A 340 14.03 -27.17 8.73
CA ASP A 340 13.31 -26.25 9.61
C ASP A 340 12.09 -25.62 8.90
N GLN A 341 12.18 -25.43 7.58
CA GLN A 341 11.08 -24.88 6.77
C GLN A 341 9.79 -25.69 6.87
N HIS A 342 9.86 -27.00 7.12
CA HIS A 342 8.69 -27.85 7.35
C HIS A 342 7.93 -27.45 8.63
N HIS A 343 8.67 -27.20 9.72
CA HIS A 343 8.08 -26.74 10.97
C HIS A 343 7.61 -25.29 10.84
N ALA A 344 8.44 -24.42 10.26
CA ALA A 344 8.13 -23.01 10.09
C ALA A 344 6.89 -22.80 9.22
N GLY A 345 6.79 -23.51 8.09
CA GLY A 345 5.62 -23.45 7.20
C GLY A 345 4.34 -23.95 7.87
N MET A 346 4.42 -25.03 8.65
CA MET A 346 3.29 -25.48 9.48
C MET A 346 2.88 -24.38 10.47
N PHE A 347 3.82 -23.78 11.20
CA PHE A 347 3.49 -22.72 12.17
C PHE A 347 2.92 -21.46 11.52
N SER A 348 3.44 -21.05 10.35
CA SER A 348 2.90 -19.94 9.56
C SER A 348 1.46 -20.18 9.13
N LEU A 349 1.15 -21.39 8.61
CA LEU A 349 -0.22 -21.76 8.25
C LEU A 349 -1.13 -21.84 9.47
N VAL A 350 -0.70 -22.54 10.52
CA VAL A 350 -1.50 -22.75 11.74
C VAL A 350 -1.90 -21.44 12.41
N LYS A 351 -1.02 -20.42 12.42
CA LYS A 351 -1.36 -19.08 12.95
C LYS A 351 -2.51 -18.41 12.19
N ASN A 352 -2.70 -18.78 10.93
CA ASN A 352 -3.78 -18.33 10.05
C ASN A 352 -5.00 -19.29 10.03
N ILE A 353 -5.06 -20.28 10.92
CA ILE A 353 -6.20 -21.18 11.10
C ILE A 353 -6.79 -20.95 12.51
N PRO A 354 -7.80 -20.07 12.68
CA PRO A 354 -8.30 -19.69 14.00
C PRO A 354 -8.74 -20.88 14.87
N SER A 355 -9.37 -21.89 14.27
CA SER A 355 -9.83 -23.10 14.97
C SER A 355 -8.69 -23.92 15.59
N VAL A 356 -7.49 -23.88 15.01
CA VAL A 356 -6.30 -24.56 15.54
C VAL A 356 -5.52 -23.62 16.45
N TRP A 357 -5.21 -22.40 16.00
CA TRP A 357 -4.41 -21.44 16.77
C TRP A 357 -5.05 -21.06 18.11
N ASN A 358 -6.36 -20.82 18.12
CA ASN A 358 -7.05 -20.45 19.37
C ASN A 358 -7.12 -21.62 20.36
N GLY A 359 -7.03 -22.87 19.87
CA GLY A 359 -6.92 -24.06 20.71
C GLY A 359 -5.55 -24.28 21.36
N LEU A 360 -4.50 -23.57 20.92
CA LEU A 360 -3.17 -23.67 21.52
C LEU A 360 -3.09 -22.88 22.83
N THR A 361 -2.42 -23.46 23.82
CA THR A 361 -2.11 -22.78 25.09
C THR A 361 -1.14 -21.61 24.88
N SER A 362 -1.16 -20.64 25.80
CA SER A 362 -0.22 -19.51 25.77
C SER A 362 1.24 -19.97 25.76
N THR A 363 1.58 -21.02 26.51
CA THR A 363 2.93 -21.61 26.52
C THR A 363 3.32 -22.16 25.15
N GLN A 364 2.41 -22.86 24.46
CA GLN A 364 2.68 -23.36 23.11
C GLN A 364 2.88 -22.21 22.12
N LYS A 365 2.01 -21.18 22.16
CA LYS A 365 2.14 -19.98 21.32
C LYS A 365 3.49 -19.28 21.54
N ASN A 366 3.92 -19.13 22.79
CA ASN A 366 5.21 -18.52 23.13
C ASN A 366 6.40 -19.36 22.64
N LYS A 367 6.33 -20.69 22.74
CA LYS A 367 7.36 -21.57 22.17
C LYS A 367 7.46 -21.42 20.65
N ILE A 368 6.32 -21.39 19.96
CA ILE A 368 6.28 -21.18 18.50
C ILE A 368 6.89 -19.82 18.15
N ASP A 369 6.54 -18.76 18.87
CA ASP A 369 7.08 -17.40 18.63
C ASP A 369 8.60 -17.34 18.79
N VAL A 370 9.14 -17.94 19.85
CA VAL A 370 10.59 -18.06 20.06
C VAL A 370 11.27 -18.81 18.93
N LEU A 371 10.69 -19.93 18.48
CA LEU A 371 11.23 -20.72 17.38
C LEU A 371 11.18 -19.97 16.04
N MET A 372 10.07 -19.28 15.72
CA MET A 372 9.91 -18.54 14.47
C MET A 372 10.84 -17.31 14.42
N LYS A 373 11.03 -16.61 15.54
CA LYS A 373 12.01 -15.53 15.68
C LYS A 373 13.43 -16.01 15.43
N ALA A 374 13.84 -17.09 16.10
CA ALA A 374 15.15 -17.70 15.89
C ALA A 374 15.34 -18.16 14.43
N TYR A 375 14.32 -18.80 13.86
CA TYR A 375 14.34 -19.27 12.47
C TYR A 375 14.58 -18.13 11.48
N VAL A 376 13.82 -17.03 11.56
CA VAL A 376 13.96 -15.87 10.68
C VAL A 376 15.37 -15.27 10.76
N ILE A 377 15.91 -15.11 11.98
CA ILE A 377 17.28 -14.59 12.17
C ILE A 377 18.29 -15.52 11.48
N ALA A 378 18.15 -16.82 11.67
CA ALA A 378 19.03 -17.82 11.07
C ALA A 378 18.99 -17.79 9.54
N MET A 379 17.79 -17.74 8.96
CA MET A 379 17.64 -17.67 7.51
C MET A 379 18.21 -16.36 6.95
N ALA A 380 17.94 -15.22 7.61
CA ALA A 380 18.49 -13.91 7.22
C ALA A 380 20.02 -13.89 7.28
N TRP A 381 20.62 -14.47 8.32
CA TRP A 381 22.08 -14.58 8.44
C TRP A 381 22.69 -15.24 7.21
N ALA A 382 22.13 -16.36 6.76
CA ALA A 382 22.71 -17.16 5.69
C ALA A 382 22.68 -16.49 4.30
N CYS A 383 21.84 -15.47 4.10
CA CYS A 383 21.64 -14.85 2.79
C CYS A 383 21.78 -13.33 2.76
N SER A 384 22.02 -12.66 3.89
CA SER A 384 22.16 -11.20 3.91
C SER A 384 23.40 -10.72 3.14
N ASP A 385 23.24 -9.67 2.33
CA ASP A 385 24.33 -8.96 1.64
C ASP A 385 25.42 -8.44 2.57
N LYS A 386 25.11 -8.25 3.87
CA LYS A 386 26.05 -7.77 4.88
C LYS A 386 26.77 -8.87 5.62
N ASN A 387 26.35 -10.12 5.49
CA ASN A 387 27.13 -11.22 6.03
C ASN A 387 28.43 -11.27 5.20
N ALA A 388 29.58 -10.97 5.79
CA ALA A 388 30.85 -10.90 5.07
C ALA A 388 31.20 -12.20 4.31
N ASN A 389 30.60 -13.33 4.71
CA ASN A 389 30.75 -14.58 3.98
C ASN A 389 29.90 -14.58 2.69
N TRP A 390 28.75 -13.91 2.65
CA TRP A 390 27.88 -13.74 1.50
C TRP A 390 28.19 -12.44 0.70
N PRO A 391 28.05 -12.40 -0.65
CA PRO A 391 27.89 -13.50 -1.61
C PRO A 391 29.22 -14.08 -2.12
N SER A 392 30.37 -13.69 -1.52
CA SER A 392 31.67 -14.04 -2.09
C SER A 392 31.83 -15.56 -2.20
N GLN A 393 32.02 -16.06 -3.44
CA GLN A 393 32.27 -17.48 -3.71
C GLN A 393 33.63 -17.96 -3.14
N THR A 394 34.44 -17.01 -2.65
CA THR A 394 35.82 -17.22 -2.22
C THR A 394 35.97 -17.43 -0.71
N LEU A 395 35.06 -16.93 0.12
CA LEU A 395 35.13 -17.09 1.58
C LEU A 395 34.38 -18.34 2.05
N SER A 396 34.75 -18.90 3.20
CA SER A 396 34.02 -20.00 3.82
C SER A 396 32.69 -19.47 4.35
N HIS A 397 31.58 -20.12 4.01
CA HIS A 397 30.27 -19.72 4.47
C HIS A 397 29.96 -20.53 5.72
N TYR A 398 29.54 -19.87 6.80
CA TYR A 398 29.27 -20.55 8.07
C TYR A 398 27.82 -20.35 8.49
N ASP A 399 27.20 -21.45 8.93
CA ASP A 399 25.91 -21.42 9.62
C ASP A 399 26.08 -20.81 11.03
N ILE A 400 24.98 -20.62 11.79
CA ILE A 400 25.03 -19.97 13.12
C ILE A 400 25.91 -20.72 14.12
N ARG A 401 26.12 -22.03 13.95
CA ARG A 401 26.98 -22.83 14.83
C ARG A 401 28.44 -22.88 14.36
N GLY A 402 28.81 -22.16 13.30
CA GLY A 402 30.15 -22.19 12.72
C GLY A 402 30.44 -23.41 11.85
N GLY A 403 29.40 -24.12 11.39
CA GLY A 403 29.51 -25.22 10.45
C GLY A 403 29.72 -24.69 9.04
N ASP A 404 30.75 -25.18 8.36
CA ASP A 404 31.04 -24.84 6.96
C ASP A 404 29.86 -25.27 6.07
N THR A 405 29.35 -24.33 5.30
CA THR A 405 28.29 -24.51 4.30
C THR A 405 28.84 -24.61 2.87
N TYR A 406 30.15 -24.84 2.75
CA TYR A 406 30.87 -25.25 1.55
C TYR A 406 30.90 -24.21 0.41
N LYS A 407 30.73 -22.92 0.72
CA LYS A 407 30.74 -21.83 -0.28
C LYS A 407 29.69 -22.04 -1.39
N ARG A 408 28.52 -22.57 -1.00
CA ARG A 408 27.46 -23.04 -1.90
C ARG A 408 26.41 -21.99 -2.24
N THR A 409 26.79 -20.72 -2.36
CA THR A 409 25.85 -19.65 -2.79
C THR A 409 25.27 -19.87 -4.18
N TRP A 410 25.98 -20.67 -4.98
CA TRP A 410 25.56 -21.10 -6.31
C TRP A 410 24.61 -22.31 -6.28
N ALA A 411 24.51 -23.04 -5.17
CA ALA A 411 23.76 -24.29 -5.09
C ALA A 411 22.30 -24.05 -4.65
N PRO A 412 21.30 -24.41 -5.48
CA PRO A 412 19.90 -24.21 -5.16
C PRO A 412 19.43 -24.89 -3.86
N ASN A 413 19.82 -26.14 -3.56
CA ASN A 413 19.41 -26.84 -2.33
C ASN A 413 19.91 -26.16 -1.05
N PHE A 414 20.89 -25.28 -1.16
CA PHE A 414 21.39 -24.51 -0.05
C PHE A 414 20.67 -23.16 0.03
N ARG A 415 20.60 -22.46 -1.10
CA ARG A 415 20.15 -21.07 -1.17
C ARG A 415 18.62 -20.93 -1.11
N VAL A 416 17.90 -21.74 -1.88
CA VAL A 416 16.43 -21.70 -1.98
C VAL A 416 15.77 -21.91 -0.62
N PRO A 417 16.21 -22.84 0.25
CA PRO A 417 15.62 -22.96 1.58
C PRO A 417 15.90 -21.78 2.53
N MET A 418 17.00 -21.04 2.36
CA MET A 418 17.29 -19.89 3.24
C MET A 418 16.33 -18.74 2.93
N ILE A 419 16.27 -18.34 1.65
CA ILE A 419 15.32 -17.30 1.22
C ILE A 419 13.89 -17.80 1.36
N GLY A 420 13.64 -19.04 0.97
CA GLY A 420 12.38 -19.72 1.17
C GLY A 420 11.94 -19.72 2.63
N GLY A 421 12.87 -19.81 3.57
CA GLY A 421 12.58 -19.69 4.99
C GLY A 421 12.12 -18.31 5.42
N LEU A 422 12.75 -17.23 4.92
CA LEU A 422 12.26 -15.87 5.13
C LEU A 422 10.87 -15.67 4.53
N LEU A 423 10.67 -16.13 3.30
CA LEU A 423 9.37 -16.08 2.61
C LEU A 423 8.30 -16.86 3.38
N THR A 424 8.63 -18.06 3.87
CA THR A 424 7.73 -18.89 4.70
C THR A 424 7.32 -18.19 5.99
N ALA A 425 8.14 -17.29 6.53
CA ALA A 425 7.83 -16.56 7.75
C ALA A 425 6.91 -15.36 7.54
N ILE A 426 6.77 -14.84 6.31
CA ILE A 426 5.92 -13.67 6.01
C ILE A 426 4.51 -13.80 6.61
N PRO A 427 3.76 -14.91 6.38
CA PRO A 427 2.41 -15.03 6.92
C PRO A 427 2.37 -15.19 8.44
N TYR A 428 3.46 -15.64 9.06
CA TYR A 428 3.55 -15.72 10.51
C TYR A 428 3.69 -14.34 11.14
N PHE A 429 4.52 -13.47 10.56
CA PHE A 429 4.73 -12.11 11.06
C PHE A 429 3.64 -11.13 10.57
N GLY A 430 2.85 -11.54 9.57
CA GLY A 430 1.71 -10.78 9.04
C GLY A 430 2.04 -9.97 7.79
N SER A 431 3.32 -9.70 7.50
CA SER A 431 3.76 -9.11 6.24
C SER A 431 5.27 -9.24 6.06
N ALA A 432 5.76 -8.96 4.84
CA ALA A 432 7.19 -8.88 4.56
C ALA A 432 7.83 -7.72 5.35
N GLU A 433 7.15 -6.58 5.43
CA GLU A 433 7.56 -5.42 6.22
C GLU A 433 7.66 -5.74 7.71
N ALA A 434 6.78 -6.58 8.25
CA ALA A 434 6.85 -7.01 9.64
C ALA A 434 8.09 -7.88 9.90
N VAL A 435 8.45 -8.77 8.96
CA VAL A 435 9.71 -9.54 9.04
C VAL A 435 10.91 -8.60 8.95
N GLN A 436 10.91 -7.66 8.00
CA GLN A 436 12.00 -6.67 7.83
C GLN A 436 12.14 -5.79 9.07
N SER A 437 11.05 -5.26 9.61
CA SER A 437 11.03 -4.44 10.83
C SER A 437 11.53 -5.20 12.04
N TYR A 438 11.14 -6.49 12.17
CA TYR A 438 11.68 -7.36 13.20
C TYR A 438 13.21 -7.47 13.09
N LEU A 439 13.74 -7.73 11.91
CA LEU A 439 15.19 -7.81 11.67
C LEU A 439 15.92 -6.48 11.90
N ASP A 440 15.30 -5.35 11.53
CA ASP A 440 15.88 -4.01 11.66
C ASP A 440 15.95 -3.54 13.12
N GLY A 441 14.99 -3.98 13.93
CA GLY A 441 14.91 -3.73 15.37
C GLY A 441 15.85 -4.57 16.22
N LEU A 442 16.50 -5.60 15.66
CA LEU A 442 17.33 -6.53 16.44
C LEU A 442 18.51 -5.87 17.16
N THR A 443 18.71 -6.31 18.39
CA THR A 443 19.82 -5.94 19.27
C THR A 443 20.55 -7.18 19.79
N THR A 444 21.76 -7.01 20.34
CA THR A 444 22.50 -8.11 20.98
C THR A 444 21.79 -8.63 22.24
N SER A 445 20.99 -7.79 22.92
CA SER A 445 20.12 -8.20 24.01
C SER A 445 19.02 -9.15 23.54
N ASP A 446 18.45 -8.95 22.35
CA ASP A 446 17.42 -9.86 21.82
C ASP A 446 17.97 -11.26 21.56
N ILE A 447 19.21 -11.35 21.04
CA ILE A 447 19.90 -12.64 20.85
C ILE A 447 20.11 -13.35 22.20
N SER A 448 20.49 -12.60 23.23
CA SER A 448 20.67 -13.13 24.59
C SER A 448 19.34 -13.58 25.20
N ALA A 449 18.27 -12.81 24.99
CA ALA A 449 16.92 -13.14 25.43
C ALA A 449 16.38 -14.41 24.76
N LEU A 450 16.64 -14.59 23.45
CA LEU A 450 16.28 -15.83 22.73
C LEU A 450 16.98 -17.06 23.33
N LYS A 451 18.28 -16.98 23.63
CA LYS A 451 19.03 -18.08 24.26
C LYS A 451 18.48 -18.43 25.65
N THR A 452 18.13 -17.43 26.44
CA THR A 452 17.44 -17.62 27.73
C THR A 452 16.08 -18.27 27.53
N ALA A 453 15.31 -17.83 26.54
CA ALA A 453 14.00 -18.42 26.23
C ALA A 453 14.10 -19.90 25.82
N PHE A 454 15.13 -20.29 25.06
CA PHE A 454 15.34 -21.71 24.75
C PHE A 454 15.53 -22.56 26.01
N THR A 455 16.26 -22.04 26.99
CA THR A 455 16.46 -22.71 28.29
C THR A 455 15.15 -22.80 29.05
N ASN A 456 14.44 -21.68 29.21
CA ASN A 456 13.19 -21.60 29.97
C ASN A 456 12.09 -22.49 29.40
N TYR A 457 12.03 -22.62 28.07
CA TYR A 457 11.03 -23.45 27.40
C TYR A 457 11.47 -24.89 27.15
N GLY A 458 12.70 -25.26 27.52
CA GLY A 458 13.27 -26.58 27.28
C GLY A 458 13.46 -26.90 25.79
N LEU A 459 13.72 -25.90 24.95
CA LEU A 459 13.97 -26.03 23.51
C LEU A 459 15.44 -26.41 23.25
N SER A 460 15.80 -27.65 23.56
CA SER A 460 17.20 -28.10 23.53
C SER A 460 17.82 -28.14 22.12
N ASN A 461 17.03 -28.29 21.05
CA ASN A 461 17.54 -28.26 19.67
C ASN A 461 18.18 -26.91 19.30
N PRO A 462 17.42 -25.79 19.28
CA PRO A 462 18.01 -24.51 18.95
C PRO A 462 19.02 -24.06 20.00
N LYS A 463 18.80 -24.39 21.28
CA LYS A 463 19.78 -24.11 22.34
C LYS A 463 21.17 -24.66 22.01
N GLY A 464 21.27 -25.93 21.62
CA GLY A 464 22.55 -26.57 21.31
C GLY A 464 23.32 -25.94 20.15
N ILE A 465 22.62 -25.25 19.24
CA ILE A 465 23.21 -24.51 18.12
C ILE A 465 23.62 -23.10 18.55
N TRP A 466 22.70 -22.37 19.18
CA TRP A 466 22.88 -20.96 19.51
C TRP A 466 23.84 -20.73 20.69
N ASP A 467 24.07 -21.74 21.53
CA ASP A 467 25.12 -21.70 22.56
C ASP A 467 26.55 -21.73 21.97
N ARG A 468 26.70 -22.16 20.72
CA ARG A 468 28.00 -22.21 20.04
C ARG A 468 28.43 -20.86 19.46
N MET A 469 27.51 -19.91 19.35
CA MET A 469 27.79 -18.54 18.90
C MET A 469 28.88 -17.89 19.76
N GLY A 470 29.91 -17.36 19.12
CA GLY A 470 31.06 -16.72 19.78
C GLY A 470 31.99 -17.66 20.58
N SER A 471 31.60 -18.92 20.82
CA SER A 471 32.44 -19.92 21.52
C SER A 471 33.19 -20.85 20.55
N VAL A 472 32.77 -20.88 19.27
CA VAL A 472 33.47 -21.55 18.18
C VAL A 472 33.99 -20.46 17.24
N SER A 473 35.28 -20.50 16.85
CA SER A 473 35.92 -19.43 16.06
C SER A 473 35.25 -19.14 14.72
N ALA A 474 34.56 -20.12 14.13
CA ALA A 474 33.83 -19.98 12.87
C ALA A 474 32.36 -19.55 13.05
N ALA A 475 31.83 -19.57 14.28
CA ALA A 475 30.46 -19.17 14.57
C ALA A 475 30.40 -17.65 14.83
N PRO A 476 29.38 -16.93 14.35
CA PRO A 476 29.27 -15.50 14.59
C PRO A 476 29.10 -15.20 16.09
N THR A 477 29.67 -14.09 16.52
CA THR A 477 29.30 -13.42 17.77
C THR A 477 27.89 -12.84 17.66
N HIS A 478 27.29 -12.44 18.79
CA HIS A 478 25.98 -11.79 18.78
C HIS A 478 25.99 -10.50 17.95
N SER A 479 27.05 -9.69 18.06
CA SER A 479 27.19 -8.42 17.34
C SER A 479 27.34 -8.64 15.83
N GLU A 480 28.13 -9.62 15.40
CA GLU A 480 28.27 -9.96 13.97
C GLU A 480 26.94 -10.43 13.37
N LEU A 481 26.20 -11.29 14.08
CA LEU A 481 24.89 -11.75 13.65
C LEU A 481 23.93 -10.57 13.46
N VAL A 482 23.79 -9.71 14.48
CA VAL A 482 22.91 -8.53 14.43
C VAL A 482 23.30 -7.58 13.30
N ASN A 483 24.59 -7.26 13.16
CA ASN A 483 25.07 -6.35 12.12
C ASN A 483 24.80 -6.89 10.70
N ALA A 484 24.88 -8.20 10.52
CA ALA A 484 24.59 -8.84 9.24
C ALA A 484 23.10 -8.82 8.91
N VAL A 485 22.21 -9.07 9.88
CA VAL A 485 20.77 -9.18 9.59
C VAL A 485 20.02 -7.84 9.66
N LYS A 486 20.55 -6.84 10.38
CA LYS A 486 19.93 -5.52 10.50
C LYS A 486 20.01 -4.73 9.19
N ASN A 487 18.89 -4.14 8.78
CA ASN A 487 18.69 -3.64 7.42
C ASN A 487 18.96 -4.73 6.39
N PHE A 488 18.35 -5.91 6.60
CA PHE A 488 18.50 -7.07 5.73
C PHE A 488 18.34 -6.67 4.27
N ARG A 489 19.29 -7.07 3.44
CA ARG A 489 19.21 -6.93 1.98
C ARG A 489 19.62 -8.23 1.32
N TYR A 490 18.97 -8.51 0.22
CA TYR A 490 19.27 -9.64 -0.63
C TYR A 490 19.42 -9.16 -2.07
N TYR A 491 20.64 -9.20 -2.60
CA TYR A 491 20.98 -8.61 -3.89
C TYR A 491 20.51 -7.14 -4.01
N GLY A 492 20.74 -6.37 -2.95
CA GLY A 492 20.38 -4.96 -2.82
C GLY A 492 18.91 -4.70 -2.49
N LYS A 493 18.06 -5.72 -2.44
CA LYS A 493 16.61 -5.57 -2.21
C LYS A 493 16.24 -5.85 -0.75
N ALA A 494 15.39 -5.00 -0.18
CA ALA A 494 14.79 -5.23 1.13
C ALA A 494 13.68 -6.29 1.05
N LEU A 495 13.39 -6.96 2.16
CA LEU A 495 12.25 -7.86 2.27
C LEU A 495 10.97 -7.03 2.45
N THR A 496 10.35 -6.65 1.34
CA THR A 496 9.10 -5.90 1.30
C THR A 496 8.11 -6.61 0.39
N THR A 497 6.82 -6.31 0.54
CA THR A 497 5.75 -6.87 -0.27
C THR A 497 6.02 -6.65 -1.76
N ALA A 498 6.47 -5.45 -2.14
CA ALA A 498 6.87 -5.12 -3.51
C ALA A 498 8.06 -5.96 -4.04
N ASN A 499 8.93 -6.46 -3.16
CA ASN A 499 10.09 -7.27 -3.53
C ASN A 499 9.85 -8.79 -3.37
N THR A 500 8.77 -9.24 -2.73
CA THR A 500 8.47 -10.66 -2.50
C THR A 500 8.51 -11.47 -3.80
N MET A 501 7.85 -11.00 -4.86
CA MET A 501 7.88 -11.68 -6.16
C MET A 501 9.25 -11.64 -6.83
N SER A 502 10.07 -10.62 -6.57
CA SER A 502 11.46 -10.60 -7.05
C SER A 502 12.31 -11.67 -6.38
N PHE A 503 12.08 -11.93 -5.09
CA PHE A 503 12.80 -12.96 -4.35
C PHE A 503 12.42 -14.34 -4.88
N ILE A 504 11.10 -14.60 -4.98
CA ILE A 504 10.57 -15.84 -5.55
C ILE A 504 11.15 -16.08 -6.95
N THR A 505 10.98 -15.11 -7.86
CA THR A 505 11.48 -15.22 -9.24
C THR A 505 13.00 -15.44 -9.30
N GLY A 506 13.76 -14.78 -8.42
CA GLY A 506 15.22 -14.94 -8.32
C GLY A 506 15.62 -16.36 -7.91
N GLU A 507 14.96 -16.93 -6.92
CA GLU A 507 15.21 -18.30 -6.47
C GLU A 507 14.73 -19.35 -7.47
N SER A 508 13.54 -19.17 -8.07
CA SER A 508 13.05 -20.04 -9.15
C SER A 508 13.98 -20.03 -10.36
N ASN A 509 14.54 -18.86 -10.71
CA ASN A 509 15.56 -18.76 -11.76
C ASN A 509 16.78 -19.61 -11.40
N ILE A 510 17.24 -19.58 -10.16
CA ILE A 510 18.48 -20.28 -9.80
C ILE A 510 18.28 -21.79 -9.75
N LEU A 511 17.09 -22.21 -9.32
CA LEU A 511 16.73 -23.62 -9.31
C LEU A 511 16.43 -24.14 -10.71
N TRP A 512 15.73 -23.37 -11.56
CA TRP A 512 15.13 -23.85 -12.81
C TRP A 512 15.55 -23.11 -14.09
N ASN A 513 16.66 -22.36 -14.11
CA ASN A 513 17.09 -21.59 -15.31
C ASN A 513 17.57 -22.44 -16.48
N ARG A 514 17.74 -23.75 -16.32
CA ARG A 514 18.27 -24.59 -17.39
C ARG A 514 17.18 -24.97 -18.39
N THR A 515 17.53 -24.88 -19.66
CA THR A 515 16.71 -25.35 -20.77
C THR A 515 16.98 -26.82 -21.03
N PHE A 516 15.93 -27.61 -21.24
CA PHE A 516 15.99 -29.01 -21.67
C PHE A 516 16.49 -29.07 -23.12
N SER A 517 17.78 -28.94 -23.40
CA SER A 517 18.29 -28.89 -24.79
C SER A 517 19.42 -29.89 -25.05
N PRO A 518 19.53 -30.44 -26.28
CA PRO A 518 20.71 -31.18 -26.74
C PRO A 518 21.72 -30.17 -27.27
N GLY A 519 22.99 -30.24 -26.91
CA GLY A 519 23.99 -29.33 -27.48
C GLY A 519 24.23 -28.03 -26.69
N TYR A 520 23.83 -27.92 -25.42
CA TYR A 520 24.24 -26.78 -24.57
C TYR A 520 25.71 -26.90 -24.16
N SER A 521 26.56 -26.66 -25.17
CA SER A 521 27.99 -26.89 -25.21
C SER A 521 28.82 -25.76 -24.63
N ASN A 522 28.49 -25.27 -23.43
CA ASN A 522 29.41 -24.37 -22.72
C ASN A 522 30.53 -25.15 -22.01
N SER A 523 31.23 -26.05 -22.71
CA SER A 523 32.57 -26.64 -22.41
C SER A 523 32.90 -27.14 -20.99
N ARG A 524 31.95 -27.17 -20.06
CA ARG A 524 32.12 -27.59 -18.65
C ARG A 524 30.90 -28.30 -18.07
N THR A 525 29.85 -28.44 -18.85
CA THR A 525 28.61 -29.12 -18.49
C THR A 525 28.67 -30.52 -19.08
N PHE A 526 28.26 -31.51 -18.29
CA PHE A 526 27.95 -32.82 -18.84
C PHE A 526 26.75 -32.63 -19.75
N GLU A 527 26.99 -32.40 -21.04
CA GLU A 527 26.10 -33.01 -22.00
C GLU A 527 26.15 -34.54 -21.78
N PRO A 528 25.09 -35.27 -22.13
CA PRO A 528 25.29 -36.56 -22.76
C PRO A 528 26.10 -36.32 -24.05
N ASN A 529 27.40 -36.01 -23.93
CA ASN A 529 28.33 -36.24 -25.00
C ASN A 529 28.16 -37.72 -25.32
N ASP A 530 27.59 -38.04 -26.48
CA ASP A 530 28.17 -38.80 -27.60
C ASP A 530 29.50 -39.57 -27.36
N GLY A 531 29.77 -40.04 -26.13
CA GLY A 531 31.15 -40.18 -25.67
C GLY A 531 31.36 -40.64 -24.22
N LEU A 532 30.43 -41.36 -23.59
CA LEU A 532 30.83 -42.63 -22.96
C LEU A 532 30.55 -43.70 -24.00
N ASN A 533 31.36 -43.70 -25.06
CA ASN A 533 31.40 -44.77 -26.04
C ASN A 533 32.05 -45.98 -25.37
N VAL A 534 31.35 -46.58 -24.39
CA VAL A 534 31.56 -47.99 -24.09
C VAL A 534 31.02 -48.71 -25.31
N ALA A 535 31.94 -49.11 -26.19
CA ALA A 535 31.66 -49.95 -27.34
C ALA A 535 30.80 -51.14 -26.87
N GLY A 536 29.49 -51.09 -27.14
CA GLY A 536 28.56 -52.07 -26.57
C GLY A 536 27.07 -51.72 -26.56
N GLY A 537 26.66 -50.48 -26.83
CA GLY A 537 25.23 -50.17 -27.06
C GLY A 537 24.34 -50.11 -25.81
N TRP A 538 24.89 -49.75 -24.63
CA TRP A 538 24.13 -49.63 -23.38
C TRP A 538 23.93 -48.17 -22.94
N TYR A 539 22.68 -47.82 -22.61
CA TYR A 539 22.14 -46.46 -22.44
C TYR A 539 22.32 -45.88 -21.03
N GLY A 540 23.54 -45.83 -20.48
CA GLY A 540 23.74 -45.16 -19.19
C GLY A 540 25.14 -45.21 -18.58
N VAL A 541 25.35 -44.43 -17.51
CA VAL A 541 26.52 -44.57 -16.63
C VAL A 541 26.27 -45.77 -15.73
N TYR A 542 27.00 -46.86 -15.97
CA TYR A 542 26.92 -48.07 -15.14
C TYR A 542 27.98 -48.03 -14.03
N TYR A 543 27.59 -48.44 -12.83
CA TYR A 543 28.50 -48.81 -11.75
C TYR A 543 28.00 -50.11 -11.14
N ASP A 544 28.87 -51.11 -11.09
CA ASP A 544 28.56 -52.41 -10.50
C ASP A 544 27.25 -53.04 -11.03
N GLY A 545 27.08 -53.03 -12.35
CA GLY A 545 25.88 -53.56 -13.02
C GLY A 545 24.61 -52.72 -12.90
N THR A 546 24.63 -51.59 -12.17
CA THR A 546 23.47 -50.72 -11.96
C THR A 546 23.57 -49.46 -12.83
N ILE A 547 22.46 -49.09 -13.49
CA ILE A 547 22.33 -47.81 -14.21
C ILE A 547 22.22 -46.68 -13.20
N CYS A 548 23.04 -45.64 -13.33
CA CYS A 548 23.04 -44.48 -12.43
C CYS A 548 22.94 -43.15 -13.16
N GLY A 549 22.53 -43.21 -14.42
CA GLY A 549 22.25 -42.05 -15.23
C GLY A 549 21.81 -42.59 -16.56
N ILE A 550 20.71 -42.07 -17.08
CA ILE A 550 20.16 -42.51 -18.36
C ILE A 550 20.60 -41.51 -19.41
N ILE A 551 21.22 -42.02 -20.47
CA ILE A 551 21.45 -41.23 -21.68
C ILE A 551 20.10 -41.22 -22.41
N LEU A 552 19.42 -40.08 -22.38
CA LEU A 552 18.19 -39.90 -23.14
C LEU A 552 18.55 -39.79 -24.63
N ASN A 553 18.19 -40.79 -25.43
CA ASN A 553 18.25 -40.69 -26.89
C ASN A 553 17.19 -39.67 -27.35
N ARG A 554 17.50 -38.89 -28.41
CA ARG A 554 16.58 -37.96 -29.08
C ARG A 554 15.21 -38.56 -29.39
N SER A 555 15.14 -39.85 -29.69
CA SER A 555 13.87 -40.56 -29.98
C SER A 555 12.95 -40.75 -28.76
N ASN A 556 13.49 -40.65 -27.53
CA ASN A 556 12.78 -40.98 -26.29
C ASN A 556 12.70 -39.78 -25.32
N LEU A 557 12.86 -38.57 -25.86
CA LEU A 557 12.78 -37.34 -25.08
C LEU A 557 11.32 -37.06 -24.69
N PRO A 558 11.07 -36.61 -23.45
CA PRO A 558 9.73 -36.20 -23.05
C PRO A 558 9.20 -35.05 -23.91
N ALA A 559 7.88 -34.89 -23.98
CA ALA A 559 7.23 -33.85 -24.79
C ALA A 559 7.62 -32.41 -24.40
N TRP A 560 8.15 -32.22 -23.20
CA TRP A 560 8.58 -30.94 -22.63
C TRP A 560 10.05 -30.61 -22.86
N TYR A 561 10.65 -31.35 -23.77
CA TYR A 561 11.98 -31.05 -24.26
C TYR A 561 12.02 -29.69 -24.97
N GLY A 562 13.10 -28.95 -24.79
CA GLY A 562 13.29 -27.58 -25.28
C GLY A 562 12.77 -26.51 -24.32
N GLU A 563 12.02 -26.87 -23.28
CA GLU A 563 11.46 -25.91 -22.33
C GLU A 563 12.50 -25.47 -21.30
N THR A 564 12.27 -24.31 -20.65
CA THR A 564 13.05 -23.92 -19.47
C THR A 564 12.38 -24.50 -18.22
N GLY A 565 13.17 -25.00 -17.29
CA GLY A 565 12.64 -25.62 -16.09
C GLY A 565 13.50 -26.72 -15.49
N MET A 566 14.65 -27.08 -16.06
CA MET A 566 15.46 -28.18 -15.53
C MET A 566 16.13 -27.78 -14.21
N ALA A 567 16.10 -28.67 -13.22
CA ALA A 567 16.80 -28.44 -11.96
C ALA A 567 18.29 -28.24 -12.21
N ASN A 568 18.82 -27.09 -11.79
CA ASN A 568 20.23 -26.74 -11.93
C ASN A 568 21.15 -27.72 -11.16
N GLU A 569 20.60 -28.43 -10.16
CA GLU A 569 21.34 -29.41 -9.36
C GLU A 569 21.56 -30.78 -9.98
N LEU A 570 20.94 -31.02 -11.13
CA LEU A 570 21.23 -32.19 -11.95
C LEU A 570 22.57 -32.06 -12.67
N ASP A 571 23.17 -30.87 -12.70
CA ASP A 571 24.49 -30.63 -13.26
C ASP A 571 25.33 -29.75 -12.32
N THR A 572 25.71 -30.34 -11.18
CA THR A 572 26.57 -29.67 -10.21
C THR A 572 28.00 -30.18 -10.30
N THR A 573 28.93 -29.37 -9.80
CA THR A 573 30.33 -29.77 -9.57
C THR A 573 30.62 -30.07 -8.10
N ASP A 574 29.57 -30.27 -7.28
CA ASP A 574 29.70 -30.44 -5.83
C ASP A 574 30.42 -31.76 -5.48
N GLY A 575 31.65 -31.70 -4.97
CA GLY A 575 32.36 -32.90 -4.50
C GLY A 575 33.87 -32.91 -4.68
N GLY A 576 34.47 -31.88 -5.29
CA GLY A 576 35.93 -31.69 -5.28
C GLY A 576 36.76 -32.84 -5.89
N ALA A 577 36.16 -33.71 -6.72
CA ALA A 577 36.93 -34.76 -7.36
C ALA A 577 37.73 -34.22 -8.54
N LYS A 578 39.04 -34.14 -8.32
CA LYS A 578 40.02 -34.46 -9.35
C LYS A 578 39.91 -35.96 -9.62
N CYS A 579 39.15 -36.37 -10.63
CA CYS A 579 39.39 -37.69 -11.22
C CYS A 579 40.59 -37.51 -12.15
N ASN A 580 41.76 -38.02 -11.75
CA ASN A 580 43.02 -38.03 -12.50
C ASN A 580 43.36 -36.73 -13.26
N GLY A 581 43.95 -35.78 -12.54
CA GLY A 581 44.78 -34.75 -13.16
C GLY A 581 44.06 -33.58 -13.81
N ASN A 582 42.99 -33.76 -14.60
CA ASN A 582 42.48 -32.68 -15.45
C ASN A 582 40.96 -32.58 -15.69
N ASN A 583 40.09 -33.41 -15.10
CA ASN A 583 38.63 -33.22 -15.24
C ASN A 583 37.92 -33.18 -13.89
N LYS A 584 37.20 -32.08 -13.64
CA LYS A 584 36.21 -31.98 -12.55
C LYS A 584 35.12 -33.01 -12.86
N ALA A 585 35.08 -34.12 -12.13
CA ALA A 585 34.07 -35.14 -12.37
C ALA A 585 32.68 -34.56 -12.08
N ALA A 586 31.80 -34.57 -13.07
CA ALA A 586 30.44 -34.05 -12.90
C ALA A 586 29.65 -34.86 -11.87
N ARG A 587 28.69 -34.18 -11.25
CA ARG A 587 27.74 -34.74 -10.29
C ARG A 587 26.33 -34.38 -10.73
N ALA A 588 25.50 -35.41 -10.86
CA ALA A 588 24.05 -35.24 -10.88
C ALA A 588 23.49 -35.66 -9.52
N ALA A 589 22.85 -34.74 -8.80
CA ALA A 589 22.28 -35.03 -7.50
C ALA A 589 20.75 -34.94 -7.55
N MET A 590 20.08 -36.07 -7.80
CA MET A 590 18.61 -36.16 -7.76
C MET A 590 18.09 -35.77 -6.38
N SER A 591 18.71 -36.27 -5.31
CA SER A 591 18.34 -35.95 -3.93
C SER A 591 18.38 -34.45 -3.64
N TYR A 592 19.40 -33.74 -4.13
CA TYR A 592 19.53 -32.31 -3.91
C TYR A 592 18.50 -31.53 -4.72
N SER A 593 18.35 -31.88 -6.00
CA SER A 593 17.35 -31.26 -6.87
C SER A 593 15.94 -31.35 -6.26
N VAL A 594 15.60 -32.49 -5.67
CA VAL A 594 14.34 -32.70 -4.95
C VAL A 594 14.27 -31.89 -3.66
N ASP A 595 15.35 -31.82 -2.88
CA ASP A 595 15.38 -31.02 -1.65
C ASP A 595 15.21 -29.52 -1.96
N GLY A 596 15.85 -28.99 -3.00
CA GLY A 596 15.68 -27.61 -3.49
C GLY A 596 14.27 -27.34 -4.02
N ALA A 597 13.77 -28.20 -4.91
CA ALA A 597 12.41 -28.12 -5.44
C ALA A 597 11.35 -28.18 -4.33
N ARG A 598 11.53 -29.07 -3.36
CA ARG A 598 10.63 -29.18 -2.21
C ARG A 598 10.62 -27.90 -1.38
N ALA A 599 11.78 -27.32 -1.10
CA ALA A 599 11.86 -26.08 -0.34
C ALA A 599 11.14 -24.92 -1.05
N GLU A 600 11.22 -24.87 -2.38
CA GLU A 600 10.43 -23.91 -3.17
C GLU A 600 8.93 -24.13 -3.06
N LEU A 601 8.48 -25.36 -3.31
CA LEU A 601 7.06 -25.72 -3.22
C LEU A 601 6.47 -25.39 -1.83
N MET A 602 7.25 -25.54 -0.76
CA MET A 602 6.80 -25.21 0.59
C MET A 602 6.49 -23.73 0.78
N TYR A 603 7.39 -22.82 0.39
CA TYR A 603 7.09 -21.40 0.56
C TYR A 603 6.01 -20.93 -0.41
N LEU A 604 5.96 -21.48 -1.63
CA LEU A 604 4.89 -21.17 -2.58
C LEU A 604 3.53 -21.59 -2.03
N ALA A 605 3.42 -22.80 -1.50
CA ALA A 605 2.18 -23.29 -0.89
C ALA A 605 1.79 -22.46 0.34
N VAL A 606 2.74 -22.11 1.21
CA VAL A 606 2.49 -21.30 2.40
C VAL A 606 2.01 -19.90 2.03
N LEU A 607 2.73 -19.20 1.15
CA LEU A 607 2.37 -17.85 0.71
C LEU A 607 1.04 -17.84 -0.07
N GLY A 608 0.87 -18.79 -0.98
CA GLY A 608 -0.35 -18.91 -1.78
C GLY A 608 -1.58 -19.20 -0.92
N ALA A 609 -1.47 -20.15 0.02
CA ALA A 609 -2.59 -20.51 0.88
C ALA A 609 -3.00 -19.39 1.84
N THR A 610 -2.07 -18.50 2.19
CA THR A 610 -2.30 -17.34 3.06
C THR A 610 -2.57 -16.05 2.30
N GLY A 611 -2.66 -16.11 0.96
CA GLY A 611 -3.00 -14.97 0.10
C GLY A 611 -1.87 -13.95 -0.12
N PHE A 612 -0.64 -14.20 0.32
CA PHE A 612 0.48 -13.28 0.10
C PHE A 612 1.01 -13.28 -1.35
N ILE A 613 0.64 -14.31 -2.11
CA ILE A 613 0.83 -14.40 -3.55
C ILE A 613 -0.42 -15.02 -4.18
N SER A 614 -0.63 -14.74 -5.46
CA SER A 614 -1.74 -15.27 -6.27
C SER A 614 -1.25 -15.64 -7.67
N SER A 615 -2.07 -16.35 -8.45
CA SER A 615 -1.83 -16.60 -9.88
C SER A 615 -1.69 -15.31 -10.70
N GLU A 616 -2.34 -14.23 -10.26
CA GLU A 616 -2.29 -12.90 -10.87
C GLU A 616 -1.02 -12.11 -10.51
N SER A 617 -0.22 -12.59 -9.55
CA SER A 617 1.01 -11.90 -9.14
C SER A 617 2.00 -11.82 -10.31
N THR A 618 2.56 -10.64 -10.56
CA THR A 618 3.47 -10.42 -11.70
C THR A 618 4.66 -11.39 -11.65
N GLY A 619 4.82 -12.16 -12.72
CA GLY A 619 5.87 -13.18 -12.85
C GLY A 619 5.48 -14.56 -12.32
N MET A 620 4.33 -14.73 -11.66
CA MET A 620 3.90 -16.01 -11.10
C MET A 620 3.71 -17.08 -12.18
N SER A 621 3.07 -16.75 -13.30
CA SER A 621 2.90 -17.69 -14.42
C SER A 621 4.24 -18.23 -14.95
N THR A 622 5.28 -17.40 -14.98
CA THR A 622 6.64 -17.80 -15.37
C THR A 622 7.27 -18.72 -14.31
N VAL A 623 7.11 -18.40 -13.02
CA VAL A 623 7.57 -19.24 -11.91
C VAL A 623 6.89 -20.61 -11.97
N MET A 624 5.56 -20.64 -12.07
CA MET A 624 4.78 -21.88 -12.07
C MET A 624 5.02 -22.74 -13.30
N THR A 625 5.22 -22.14 -14.48
CA THR A 625 5.64 -22.88 -15.68
C THR A 625 6.96 -23.64 -15.43
N ARG A 626 7.95 -22.98 -14.82
CA ARG A 626 9.25 -23.61 -14.54
C ARG A 626 9.17 -24.66 -13.46
N VAL A 627 8.43 -24.39 -12.38
CA VAL A 627 8.20 -25.36 -11.30
C VAL A 627 7.51 -26.61 -11.85
N PHE A 628 6.47 -26.44 -12.68
CA PHE A 628 5.76 -27.56 -13.32
C PHE A 628 6.70 -28.38 -14.21
N ASN A 629 7.47 -27.70 -15.07
CA ASN A 629 8.41 -28.34 -15.97
C ASN A 629 9.53 -29.09 -15.24
N GLY A 630 10.10 -28.45 -14.22
CA GLY A 630 11.15 -29.03 -13.40
C GLY A 630 10.69 -30.22 -12.59
N TRP A 631 9.51 -30.13 -11.98
CA TRP A 631 8.94 -31.25 -11.24
C TRP A 631 8.64 -32.44 -12.15
N ARG A 632 8.11 -32.18 -13.34
CA ARG A 632 7.81 -33.20 -14.35
C ARG A 632 9.08 -33.90 -14.88
N ASP A 633 10.19 -33.17 -15.04
CA ASP A 633 11.50 -33.76 -15.36
C ASP A 633 12.05 -34.61 -14.20
N LEU A 634 11.99 -34.11 -12.96
CA LEU A 634 12.42 -34.89 -11.80
C LEU A 634 11.59 -36.18 -11.65
N GLN A 635 10.29 -36.13 -11.93
CA GLN A 635 9.41 -37.29 -11.94
C GLN A 635 9.81 -38.28 -13.04
N ASP A 636 9.92 -37.87 -14.29
CA ASP A 636 10.29 -38.76 -15.40
C ASP A 636 11.66 -39.43 -15.18
N ARG A 637 12.65 -38.69 -14.67
CA ARG A 637 13.95 -39.25 -14.31
C ARG A 637 13.83 -40.33 -13.24
N THR A 638 13.00 -40.09 -12.23
CA THR A 638 12.77 -41.04 -11.14
C THR A 638 12.06 -42.29 -11.63
N ASP A 639 10.99 -42.12 -12.41
CA ASP A 639 10.20 -43.23 -12.96
C ASP A 639 11.06 -44.12 -13.87
N ARG A 640 12.08 -43.55 -14.53
CA ARG A 640 13.06 -44.30 -15.32
C ARG A 640 14.20 -44.90 -14.48
N GLY A 641 14.28 -44.61 -13.18
CA GLY A 641 15.28 -45.16 -12.26
C GLY A 641 16.60 -44.38 -12.19
N PHE A 642 16.60 -43.10 -12.55
CA PHE A 642 17.79 -42.25 -12.46
C PHE A 642 18.25 -42.10 -11.00
N LYS A 643 19.56 -42.30 -10.74
CA LYS A 643 20.15 -42.20 -9.40
C LYS A 643 21.11 -41.02 -9.31
N SER A 644 21.41 -40.57 -8.09
CA SER A 644 22.49 -39.61 -7.87
C SER A 644 23.85 -40.22 -8.26
N THR A 645 24.71 -39.42 -8.90
CA THR A 645 26.10 -39.77 -9.23
C THR A 645 27.04 -38.75 -8.63
N SER A 646 28.17 -39.19 -8.08
CA SER A 646 29.20 -38.29 -7.57
C SER A 646 30.55 -38.80 -8.01
N LYS A 647 31.40 -37.92 -8.55
CA LYS A 647 32.78 -38.27 -8.94
C LYS A 647 32.87 -39.36 -10.03
N GLY A 648 31.87 -39.47 -10.90
CA GLY A 648 31.78 -40.53 -11.90
C GLY A 648 31.50 -41.92 -11.33
N GLN A 649 31.24 -42.02 -10.03
CA GLN A 649 30.73 -43.22 -9.38
C GLN A 649 29.28 -43.00 -9.03
N CYS A 650 28.49 -44.07 -9.13
CA CYS A 650 27.20 -44.07 -8.45
C CYS A 650 27.46 -43.99 -6.96
N SER A 651 26.56 -43.38 -6.21
CA SER A 651 26.63 -43.46 -4.75
C SER A 651 26.52 -44.95 -4.34
N SER A 652 27.66 -45.60 -4.17
CA SER A 652 27.79 -47.02 -3.85
C SER A 652 27.46 -47.33 -2.39
N GLY A 653 27.31 -46.30 -1.56
CA GLY A 653 26.71 -46.41 -0.25
C GLY A 653 25.21 -46.15 -0.35
N GLY A 654 24.38 -47.06 0.15
CA GLY A 654 22.91 -46.97 0.22
C GLY A 654 22.32 -45.82 1.03
N ARG A 655 22.92 -44.62 0.97
CA ARG A 655 22.45 -43.37 1.58
C ARG A 655 21.90 -42.37 0.54
N GLU A 656 22.21 -42.53 -0.74
CA GLU A 656 21.65 -41.73 -1.84
C GLU A 656 20.94 -42.62 -2.88
N THR A 657 20.58 -43.85 -2.53
CA THR A 657 19.72 -44.72 -3.35
C THR A 657 18.29 -44.19 -3.33
N TRP A 658 18.09 -43.18 -4.17
CA TRP A 658 16.80 -42.71 -4.67
C TRP A 658 16.24 -43.69 -5.70
N ASP A 659 16.40 -45.01 -5.49
CA ASP A 659 15.65 -45.97 -6.28
C ASP A 659 14.31 -46.22 -5.58
N GLY A 660 13.26 -46.46 -6.37
CA GLY A 660 11.92 -46.72 -5.85
C GLY A 660 11.80 -47.95 -4.92
N SER A 661 12.91 -48.60 -4.57
CA SER A 661 12.95 -49.68 -3.59
C SER A 661 13.03 -49.18 -2.14
N TYR A 662 13.44 -47.93 -1.89
CA TYR A 662 13.28 -47.30 -0.58
C TYR A 662 11.86 -46.73 -0.44
N PRO A 663 11.04 -47.19 0.53
CA PRO A 663 9.70 -46.66 0.78
C PRO A 663 9.68 -45.12 0.95
N GLU A 664 10.79 -44.58 1.43
CA GLU A 664 11.00 -43.17 1.70
C GLU A 664 11.19 -42.31 0.43
N GLY A 665 11.86 -42.82 -0.61
CA GLY A 665 11.99 -42.10 -1.88
C GLY A 665 10.63 -41.99 -2.57
N THR A 666 9.94 -43.12 -2.71
CA THR A 666 8.60 -43.16 -3.30
C THR A 666 7.60 -42.27 -2.53
N TYR A 667 7.72 -42.21 -1.20
CA TYR A 667 6.93 -41.28 -0.38
C TYR A 667 7.28 -39.81 -0.66
N LEU A 668 8.56 -39.44 -0.62
CA LEU A 668 8.98 -38.05 -0.82
C LEU A 668 8.60 -37.49 -2.19
N PHE A 669 8.70 -38.28 -3.26
CA PHE A 669 8.26 -37.82 -4.59
C PHE A 669 6.76 -37.78 -4.70
N SER A 670 6.05 -38.83 -4.27
CA SER A 670 4.59 -38.83 -4.43
C SER A 670 3.94 -37.69 -3.66
N VAL A 671 4.40 -37.44 -2.44
CA VAL A 671 3.91 -36.36 -1.58
C VAL A 671 4.41 -34.98 -2.06
N GLY A 672 5.64 -34.89 -2.55
CA GLY A 672 6.14 -33.68 -3.21
C GLY A 672 5.37 -33.35 -4.48
N LYS A 673 4.95 -34.37 -5.24
CA LYS A 673 4.13 -34.23 -6.45
C LYS A 673 2.75 -33.72 -6.09
N ASP A 674 2.12 -34.28 -5.08
CA ASP A 674 0.82 -33.80 -4.62
C ASP A 674 0.91 -32.33 -4.15
N LEU A 675 2.03 -31.91 -3.56
CA LEU A 675 2.28 -30.51 -3.22
C LEU A 675 2.54 -29.62 -4.45
N ALA A 676 3.25 -30.14 -5.45
CA ALA A 676 3.46 -29.47 -6.73
C ALA A 676 2.13 -29.27 -7.48
N ASP A 677 1.31 -30.32 -7.58
CA ASP A 677 -0.02 -30.29 -8.16
C ASP A 677 -0.92 -29.29 -7.42
N PHE A 678 -0.85 -29.24 -6.08
CA PHE A 678 -1.54 -28.21 -5.29
C PHE A 678 -1.09 -26.79 -5.68
N CYS A 679 0.21 -26.54 -5.76
CA CYS A 679 0.73 -25.22 -6.11
C CYS A 679 0.32 -24.83 -7.54
N VAL A 680 0.37 -25.77 -8.50
CA VAL A 680 -0.01 -25.54 -9.89
C VAL A 680 -1.51 -25.29 -10.02
N ALA A 681 -2.35 -26.06 -9.33
CA ALA A 681 -3.79 -25.85 -9.35
C ALA A 681 -4.20 -24.50 -8.72
N TRP A 682 -3.39 -23.97 -7.78
CA TRP A 682 -3.70 -22.73 -7.09
C TRP A 682 -3.08 -21.48 -7.72
N LEU A 683 -1.81 -21.55 -8.10
CA LEU A 683 -0.99 -20.42 -8.54
C LEU A 683 -0.70 -20.43 -10.05
N GLY A 684 -0.97 -21.56 -10.73
CA GLY A 684 -0.65 -21.79 -12.14
C GLY A 684 -1.70 -21.29 -13.12
#